data_AF-A0A7V2UD68-F1
#
_entry.id   AF-A0A7V2UD68-F1
#
_cell.length_a   1.000
_cell.length_b   1.000
_cell.length_c   1.000
_cell.angle_alpha   90.00
_cell.angle_beta   90.00
_cell.angle_gamma   90.00
#
_symmetry.space_group_name_H-M   'P 1'
#
loop_
_entity.id
_entity.type
_entity.pdbx_description
1 polymer ?
#
loop_
_entity_poly.entity_id
_entity_poly.type
_entity_poly.pdbx_seq_one_letter_code
_entity_poly.pdbx_strand_id
1 'polypeptide(L)'
;MMGKWIGLSLLWASVVVGGEARGPEAPTLLADAPPNVWVKALVTKTGWREAPLFVYVPTLKRFVMASGMQSYGGMVPRHYDTEELDLAQLKWLNAYPPDVAAGRPESGPVGEAYSKERIPQGSHGPELFYKDGGHLRVGAGGQWLTSRVDYECCYVPDDGKVYAYLHDKTLRYDPKARTWEDLRAKPRTSCRVWGSMTYDPVNKEILHAGGDGGSADVATWAFSIEKNEWRRLEFGSPEARDLHAKAKALRWQAKALLGAACNRFAITETDAEAKADLAAQAAALAAAGEKLAPSVKAVAAKRLADAIAAVKAVGSKLAGKITPDLIAEVRAARVLFEQVVDALAVEPPGRARSQTACDPVHRKIVLFGGDGLDRVLSDTWVYDCATRTWEQRFPEKCPTPRAGHILAWLPKAQKVVLAGGYSREWLAQEIWTYDVAANEWKLLLYVPLQAEDYGRQKFSPNAPRVTCREVQTGAVDDDDVLVCVTPGERPSLITWACKVDPSAPAAEGPAGTSGAYTFNRIDPATWEKAAKPDPDATAKLYRDLPANVWTSLDFPLYAPGARNRWGTTAYDPDRHQLLFWGGGHATSKENDVAHFSLRGGCWTIGYHPDDPIDKVYASQPTPLSFNDRVHVPVHAYKAYCYDAAAGKMLYFDRAYNPAVREWEPQPFPGLDHRGPMHSFMAPTPRGAVTYSDKGLFLLDAKSGRWNKLPWDGPPFGPIWCDGHGLRYDSKRDCLWFANDKDIWRYDLPTGKATKLGIAKPKALGQFIFWGEQVYLPDADLMLLMRLFAAPDGKLRNAVWNPADGRFYWADLRFEAKGKPVEFKDNPFSWSDALAYDPQLKLVILNNSSDYRVWVLKFDRDAARLAVME
;
A
#
# COMPACT_ATOMS: atom_id res chain seq x y z
N MET A 1 27.34 -53.10 -33.33
CA MET A 1 27.92 -54.18 -32.50
C MET A 1 27.89 -53.73 -31.05
N MET A 2 27.71 -54.71 -30.16
CA MET A 2 27.53 -54.69 -28.71
C MET A 2 28.53 -53.85 -27.90
N GLY A 3 28.11 -53.43 -26.69
CA GLY A 3 29.05 -53.01 -25.64
C GLY A 3 28.41 -52.41 -24.38
N LYS A 4 28.00 -53.29 -23.45
CA LYS A 4 27.38 -53.07 -22.12
C LYS A 4 28.04 -51.97 -21.26
N TRP A 5 27.22 -51.26 -20.46
CA TRP A 5 27.60 -50.81 -19.10
C TRP A 5 26.48 -51.15 -18.11
N ILE A 6 26.87 -51.92 -17.09
CA ILE A 6 26.06 -52.42 -15.97
C ILE A 6 26.12 -51.39 -14.84
N GLY A 7 24.99 -51.26 -14.13
CA GLY A 7 24.78 -50.25 -13.10
C GLY A 7 25.60 -50.42 -11.82
N LEU A 8 25.80 -49.28 -11.15
CA LEU A 8 26.19 -49.20 -9.74
C LEU A 8 25.10 -48.45 -8.99
N SER A 9 24.38 -49.17 -8.14
CA SER A 9 23.42 -48.66 -7.17
C SER A 9 24.19 -48.01 -6.01
N LEU A 10 24.16 -46.68 -5.90
CA LEU A 10 24.66 -45.99 -4.71
C LEU A 10 23.55 -45.99 -3.65
N LEU A 11 23.76 -46.81 -2.62
CA LEU A 11 23.04 -46.75 -1.35
C LEU A 11 23.14 -45.32 -0.80
N TRP A 12 21.99 -44.66 -0.66
CA TRP A 12 21.87 -43.51 0.22
C TRP A 12 21.92 -44.03 1.66
N ALA A 13 23.08 -43.87 2.30
CA ALA A 13 23.17 -43.97 3.74
C ALA A 13 22.30 -42.85 4.33
N SER A 14 21.21 -43.24 5.00
CA SER A 14 20.46 -42.37 5.89
C SER A 14 21.39 -41.91 7.00
N VAL A 15 21.95 -40.72 6.83
CA VAL A 15 22.50 -39.96 7.94
C VAL A 15 21.32 -39.64 8.84
N VAL A 16 21.25 -40.36 9.96
CA VAL A 16 20.42 -40.00 11.11
C VAL A 16 20.97 -38.65 11.59
N VAL A 17 20.37 -37.58 11.09
CA VAL A 17 20.52 -36.26 11.71
C VAL A 17 19.88 -36.39 13.08
N GLY A 18 20.68 -36.16 14.13
CA GLY A 18 20.26 -36.23 15.52
C GLY A 18 18.96 -35.47 15.72
N GLY A 19 18.06 -36.08 16.50
CA GLY A 19 16.70 -35.58 16.72
C GLY A 19 16.70 -34.09 17.05
N GLU A 20 15.99 -33.33 16.22
CA GLU A 20 15.47 -32.03 16.64
C GLU A 20 14.68 -32.29 17.93
N ALA A 21 15.13 -31.69 19.03
CA ALA A 21 14.38 -31.69 20.26
C ALA A 21 13.02 -31.04 19.98
N ARG A 22 12.01 -31.87 19.69
CA ARG A 22 10.61 -31.47 19.77
C ARG A 22 10.46 -30.86 21.15
N GLY A 23 10.04 -29.60 21.21
CA GLY A 23 9.72 -28.96 22.49
C GLY A 23 8.76 -29.83 23.31
N PRO A 24 8.59 -29.53 24.61
CA PRO A 24 7.68 -30.29 25.46
C PRO A 24 6.31 -30.47 24.77
N GLU A 25 5.74 -31.67 24.86
CA GLU A 25 4.43 -31.97 24.27
C GLU A 25 3.39 -30.99 24.80
N ALA A 26 2.61 -30.39 23.89
CA ALA A 26 1.57 -29.44 24.29
C ALA A 26 0.48 -30.14 25.11
N PRO A 27 -0.08 -29.48 26.14
CA PRO A 27 -1.25 -30.01 26.84
C PRO A 27 -2.39 -30.27 25.85
N THR A 28 -3.06 -31.42 26.00
CA THR A 28 -4.12 -31.88 25.09
C THR A 28 -5.51 -31.38 25.49
N LEU A 29 -5.70 -30.95 26.74
CA LEU A 29 -6.97 -30.46 27.29
C LEU A 29 -6.77 -29.13 28.01
N LEU A 30 -7.73 -28.21 27.84
CA LEU A 30 -7.69 -26.87 28.45
C LEU A 30 -7.76 -26.92 29.99
N ALA A 31 -8.52 -27.87 30.55
CA ALA A 31 -8.69 -28.00 32.00
C ALA A 31 -7.39 -28.34 32.73
N ASP A 32 -6.48 -29.07 32.06
CA ASP A 32 -5.22 -29.55 32.62
C ASP A 32 -4.03 -28.64 32.27
N ALA A 33 -4.25 -27.64 31.42
CA ALA A 33 -3.20 -26.75 30.95
C ALA A 33 -2.78 -25.77 32.05
N PRO A 34 -1.46 -25.53 32.23
CA PRO A 34 -0.99 -24.44 33.08
C PRO A 34 -1.55 -23.08 32.62
N PRO A 35 -1.64 -22.09 33.52
CA PRO A 35 -2.05 -20.75 33.14
C PRO A 35 -1.13 -20.16 32.07
N ASN A 36 -1.71 -19.34 31.19
CA ASN A 36 -1.02 -18.64 30.10
C ASN A 36 -0.37 -19.57 29.06
N VAL A 37 -0.82 -20.81 28.92
CA VAL A 37 -0.35 -21.77 27.91
C VAL A 37 -1.44 -22.02 26.86
N TRP A 38 -1.04 -21.98 25.58
CA TRP A 38 -1.93 -22.30 24.46
C TRP A 38 -2.18 -23.81 24.37
N VAL A 39 -3.45 -24.15 24.14
CA VAL A 39 -3.94 -25.52 23.89
C VAL A 39 -4.62 -25.56 22.54
N LYS A 40 -4.37 -26.61 21.77
CA LYS A 40 -5.09 -26.87 20.52
C LYS A 40 -6.43 -27.54 20.85
N ALA A 41 -7.44 -26.71 21.16
CA ALA A 41 -8.73 -27.16 21.67
C ALA A 41 -9.55 -27.96 20.63
N LEU A 42 -9.51 -27.57 19.35
CA LEU A 42 -10.23 -28.27 18.29
C LEU A 42 -9.54 -28.09 16.93
N VAL A 43 -9.61 -29.12 16.08
CA VAL A 43 -9.16 -29.07 14.69
C VAL A 43 -10.29 -29.57 13.79
N THR A 44 -10.74 -28.74 12.86
CA THR A 44 -11.71 -29.13 11.82
C THR A 44 -11.04 -29.20 10.46
N LYS A 45 -11.48 -30.13 9.61
CA LYS A 45 -10.92 -30.35 8.26
C LYS A 45 -11.17 -29.18 7.29
N THR A 46 -12.20 -28.38 7.56
CA THR A 46 -12.67 -27.27 6.74
C THR A 46 -13.21 -26.16 7.64
N GLY A 47 -13.46 -24.98 7.08
CA GLY A 47 -14.13 -23.86 7.77
C GLY A 47 -13.24 -22.65 8.05
N TRP A 48 -11.95 -22.71 7.70
CA TRP A 48 -11.06 -21.58 7.87
C TRP A 48 -11.48 -20.39 7.00
N ARG A 49 -11.35 -19.19 7.59
CA ARG A 49 -11.65 -17.90 6.95
C ARG A 49 -10.55 -16.92 7.27
N GLU A 50 -10.15 -16.12 6.30
CA GLU A 50 -9.24 -15.00 6.50
C GLU A 50 -10.01 -13.77 6.99
N ALA A 51 -9.57 -13.18 8.11
CA ALA A 51 -10.13 -11.98 8.74
C ALA A 51 -11.68 -11.97 8.87
N PRO A 52 -12.30 -13.04 9.44
CA PRO A 52 -13.72 -13.00 9.75
C PRO A 52 -13.98 -12.08 10.96
N LEU A 53 -15.23 -11.67 11.12
CA LEU A 53 -15.71 -11.21 12.41
C LEU A 53 -15.65 -12.37 13.40
N PHE A 54 -15.13 -12.12 14.60
CA PHE A 54 -15.10 -13.11 15.68
C PHE A 54 -15.29 -12.44 17.04
N VAL A 55 -16.42 -12.71 17.70
CA VAL A 55 -16.79 -12.08 18.98
C VAL A 55 -17.36 -13.11 19.94
N TYR A 56 -17.11 -12.94 21.24
CA TYR A 56 -17.82 -13.70 22.27
C TYR A 56 -19.20 -13.06 22.54
N VAL A 57 -20.24 -13.88 22.63
CA VAL A 57 -21.61 -13.46 22.91
C VAL A 57 -22.04 -14.07 24.25
N PRO A 58 -21.99 -13.31 25.37
CA PRO A 58 -22.28 -13.82 26.72
C PRO A 58 -23.68 -14.41 26.86
N THR A 59 -24.68 -13.85 26.17
CA THR A 59 -26.07 -14.35 26.21
C THR A 59 -26.24 -15.73 25.59
N LEU A 60 -25.31 -16.15 24.71
CA LEU A 60 -25.26 -17.49 24.14
C LEU A 60 -24.22 -18.38 24.83
N LYS A 61 -23.26 -17.80 25.56
CA LYS A 61 -22.02 -18.45 26.03
C LYS A 61 -21.24 -19.11 24.89
N ARG A 62 -21.17 -18.41 23.74
CA ARG A 62 -20.56 -18.91 22.51
C ARG A 62 -19.77 -17.82 21.81
N PHE A 63 -18.79 -18.23 21.02
CA PHE A 63 -18.11 -17.34 20.09
C PHE A 63 -18.82 -17.39 18.74
N VAL A 64 -19.11 -16.24 18.16
CA VAL A 64 -19.74 -16.12 16.84
C VAL A 64 -18.67 -15.76 15.82
N MET A 65 -18.57 -16.56 14.75
CA MET A 65 -17.74 -16.29 13.58
C MET A 65 -18.62 -16.02 12.37
N ALA A 66 -18.43 -14.89 11.69
CA ALA A 66 -19.20 -14.55 10.50
C ALA A 66 -18.36 -13.90 9.40
N SER A 67 -18.83 -13.96 8.15
CA SER A 67 -18.15 -13.37 6.98
C SER A 67 -16.71 -13.90 6.85
N GLY A 68 -15.78 -13.10 6.32
CA GLY A 68 -14.38 -13.46 6.08
C GLY A 68 -14.16 -14.10 4.70
N MET A 69 -12.91 -14.17 4.25
CA MET A 69 -12.56 -14.71 2.93
C MET A 69 -12.23 -16.21 3.02
N GLN A 70 -12.91 -17.05 2.24
CA GLN A 70 -12.75 -18.51 2.19
C GLN A 70 -11.91 -18.96 0.96
N SER A 71 -10.65 -18.51 0.85
CA SER A 71 -9.61 -18.99 -0.09
C SER A 71 -9.90 -19.04 -1.62
N TYR A 72 -8.89 -19.44 -2.40
CA TYR A 72 -8.75 -19.27 -3.86
C TYR A 72 -9.56 -20.31 -4.64
N GLY A 73 -10.45 -19.87 -5.55
CA GLY A 73 -11.19 -20.77 -6.43
C GLY A 73 -12.51 -21.33 -5.87
N GLY A 74 -13.05 -20.78 -4.78
CA GLY A 74 -14.40 -21.12 -4.29
C GLY A 74 -14.52 -22.57 -3.79
N MET A 75 -13.49 -23.05 -3.07
CA MET A 75 -13.37 -24.44 -2.65
C MET A 75 -14.63 -24.98 -1.95
N VAL A 76 -15.01 -26.18 -2.40
CA VAL A 76 -16.02 -27.05 -1.79
C VAL A 76 -15.28 -27.96 -0.79
N PRO A 77 -15.86 -28.24 0.39
CA PRO A 77 -17.23 -27.93 0.79
C PRO A 77 -17.35 -26.59 1.54
N ARG A 78 -18.41 -25.83 1.27
CA ARG A 78 -18.64 -24.48 1.84
C ARG A 78 -19.19 -24.58 3.25
N HIS A 79 -18.84 -23.64 4.13
CA HIS A 79 -19.44 -23.49 5.45
C HIS A 79 -20.57 -22.46 5.41
N TYR A 80 -21.50 -22.53 6.37
CA TYR A 80 -22.52 -21.51 6.51
C TYR A 80 -21.90 -20.15 6.86
N ASP A 81 -22.50 -19.04 6.46
CA ASP A 81 -21.83 -17.73 6.60
C ASP A 81 -21.62 -17.29 8.06
N THR A 82 -22.41 -17.82 9.00
CA THR A 82 -22.31 -17.54 10.43
C THR A 82 -22.27 -18.86 11.20
N GLU A 83 -21.23 -19.07 11.98
CA GLU A 83 -21.05 -20.27 12.81
C GLU A 83 -20.81 -19.86 14.27
N GLU A 84 -21.25 -20.70 15.20
CA GLU A 84 -21.08 -20.53 16.65
C GLU A 84 -20.14 -21.61 17.19
N LEU A 85 -19.11 -21.23 17.94
CA LEU A 85 -18.29 -22.16 18.72
C LEU A 85 -18.84 -22.27 20.14
N ASP A 86 -19.25 -23.47 20.49
CA ASP A 86 -19.51 -23.89 21.87
C ASP A 86 -18.22 -24.47 22.44
N LEU A 87 -17.48 -23.65 23.21
CA LEU A 87 -16.17 -24.03 23.73
C LEU A 87 -16.26 -25.17 24.75
N ALA A 88 -17.31 -25.18 25.58
CA ALA A 88 -17.53 -26.23 26.57
C ALA A 88 -17.77 -27.60 25.93
N GLN A 89 -18.42 -27.62 24.76
CA GLN A 89 -18.64 -28.85 23.98
C GLN A 89 -17.56 -29.12 22.94
N LEU A 90 -16.60 -28.19 22.76
CA LEU A 90 -15.59 -28.22 21.69
C LEU A 90 -16.22 -28.47 20.31
N LYS A 91 -17.30 -27.74 19.99
CA LYS A 91 -18.11 -27.97 18.79
C LYS A 91 -18.47 -26.66 18.08
N TRP A 92 -18.29 -26.65 16.76
CA TRP A 92 -18.82 -25.60 15.87
C TRP A 92 -20.24 -25.94 15.42
N LEU A 93 -21.11 -24.93 15.36
CA LEU A 93 -22.53 -25.05 15.00
C LEU A 93 -22.87 -24.05 13.89
N ASN A 94 -23.66 -24.46 12.90
CA ASN A 94 -24.20 -23.55 11.89
C ASN A 94 -25.35 -22.73 12.50
N ALA A 95 -25.22 -21.39 12.45
CA ALA A 95 -26.17 -20.46 13.07
C ALA A 95 -27.32 -20.10 12.12
N TYR A 96 -28.16 -21.08 11.78
CA TYR A 96 -29.35 -20.86 10.94
C TYR A 96 -30.45 -20.08 11.69
N PRO A 97 -31.17 -19.17 11.01
CA PRO A 97 -32.51 -18.78 11.45
C PRO A 97 -33.40 -20.03 11.63
N PRO A 98 -34.21 -20.11 12.70
CA PRO A 98 -34.97 -21.33 13.02
C PRO A 98 -35.88 -21.83 11.89
N ASP A 99 -36.46 -20.93 11.09
CA ASP A 99 -37.37 -21.24 10.00
C ASP A 99 -36.69 -21.84 8.76
N VAL A 100 -35.37 -21.68 8.60
CA VAL A 100 -34.60 -22.25 7.49
C VAL A 100 -33.67 -23.40 7.90
N ALA A 101 -33.66 -23.77 9.19
CA ALA A 101 -32.75 -24.79 9.74
C ALA A 101 -33.14 -26.23 9.36
N ALA A 102 -34.41 -26.49 9.06
CA ALA A 102 -34.92 -27.83 8.82
C ALA A 102 -34.19 -28.54 7.66
N GLY A 103 -33.71 -29.76 7.92
CA GLY A 103 -33.00 -30.58 6.93
C GLY A 103 -31.56 -30.16 6.62
N ARG A 104 -31.00 -29.18 7.35
CA ARG A 104 -29.61 -28.73 7.20
C ARG A 104 -28.69 -29.32 8.27
N PRO A 105 -27.40 -29.52 7.96
CA PRO A 105 -26.44 -30.06 8.93
C PRO A 105 -26.22 -29.08 10.08
N GLU A 106 -26.31 -29.59 11.31
CA GLU A 106 -26.11 -28.79 12.54
C GLU A 106 -24.71 -28.15 12.60
N SER A 107 -23.70 -28.78 12.00
CA SER A 107 -22.30 -28.35 12.06
C SER A 107 -21.56 -28.65 10.76
N GLY A 108 -20.53 -27.87 10.47
CA GLY A 108 -19.65 -28.12 9.33
C GLY A 108 -20.27 -27.72 8.00
N PRO A 109 -19.78 -28.29 6.89
CA PRO A 109 -20.16 -27.80 5.57
C PRO A 109 -21.65 -27.96 5.25
N VAL A 110 -22.17 -27.01 4.49
CA VAL A 110 -23.55 -27.00 3.98
C VAL A 110 -23.67 -27.81 2.68
N GLY A 111 -24.90 -28.24 2.36
CA GLY A 111 -25.18 -29.07 1.19
C GLY A 111 -24.81 -28.43 -0.16
N GLU A 112 -24.70 -29.26 -1.19
CA GLU A 112 -24.29 -28.84 -2.54
C GLU A 112 -25.25 -27.83 -3.17
N ALA A 113 -26.56 -28.00 -2.96
CA ALA A 113 -27.59 -27.07 -3.46
C ALA A 113 -27.38 -25.66 -2.93
N TYR A 114 -27.25 -25.51 -1.60
CA TYR A 114 -26.90 -24.25 -0.98
C TYR A 114 -25.56 -23.74 -1.51
N SER A 115 -24.53 -24.60 -1.61
CA SER A 115 -23.22 -24.16 -2.11
C SER A 115 -23.27 -23.58 -3.53
N LYS A 116 -24.14 -24.09 -4.41
CA LYS A 116 -24.34 -23.62 -5.79
C LYS A 116 -24.99 -22.23 -5.86
N GLU A 117 -26.00 -21.98 -5.04
CA GLU A 117 -26.69 -20.67 -4.96
C GLU A 117 -25.75 -19.53 -4.55
N ARG A 118 -24.63 -19.86 -3.89
CA ARG A 118 -23.66 -18.93 -3.32
C ARG A 118 -22.40 -18.76 -4.20
N ILE A 119 -22.36 -19.41 -5.37
CA ILE A 119 -21.26 -19.28 -6.33
C ILE A 119 -21.01 -17.83 -6.75
N PRO A 120 -22.03 -16.97 -6.99
CA PRO A 120 -21.81 -15.58 -7.36
C PRO A 120 -20.93 -14.79 -6.36
N GLN A 121 -20.97 -15.07 -5.05
CA GLN A 121 -20.06 -14.41 -4.09
C GLN A 121 -18.65 -15.04 -4.03
N GLY A 122 -18.43 -16.16 -4.70
CA GLY A 122 -17.21 -16.97 -4.57
C GLY A 122 -16.10 -16.65 -5.57
N SER A 123 -16.37 -15.96 -6.69
CA SER A 123 -15.33 -15.76 -7.72
C SER A 123 -15.41 -14.47 -8.52
N HIS A 124 -16.59 -13.88 -8.79
CA HIS A 124 -16.67 -12.72 -9.69
C HIS A 124 -17.83 -11.73 -9.41
N GLY A 125 -18.68 -11.98 -8.40
CA GLY A 125 -19.86 -11.14 -8.15
C GLY A 125 -19.55 -9.93 -7.27
N PRO A 126 -20.16 -8.76 -7.53
CA PRO A 126 -20.04 -7.57 -6.70
C PRO A 126 -20.84 -7.66 -5.38
N GLU A 127 -21.55 -8.76 -5.14
CA GLU A 127 -22.53 -8.88 -4.07
C GLU A 127 -21.90 -9.39 -2.77
N LEU A 128 -21.70 -8.50 -1.80
CA LEU A 128 -21.26 -8.82 -0.43
C LEU A 128 -22.35 -9.51 0.41
N PHE A 129 -23.61 -9.41 -0.02
CA PHE A 129 -24.78 -9.85 0.73
C PHE A 129 -25.66 -10.77 -0.10
N TYR A 130 -26.54 -11.49 0.57
CA TYR A 130 -27.50 -12.37 -0.08
C TYR A 130 -28.70 -12.65 0.81
N LYS A 131 -29.65 -13.43 0.28
CA LYS A 131 -30.79 -13.92 1.03
C LYS A 131 -30.78 -15.43 1.19
N ASP A 132 -31.10 -15.88 2.39
CA ASP A 132 -31.39 -17.28 2.71
C ASP A 132 -32.83 -17.34 3.25
N GLY A 133 -33.75 -17.84 2.42
CA GLY A 133 -35.19 -17.58 2.62
C GLY A 133 -35.47 -16.07 2.57
N GLY A 134 -36.11 -15.55 3.63
CA GLY A 134 -36.40 -14.12 3.78
C GLY A 134 -35.26 -13.30 4.41
N HIS A 135 -34.19 -13.93 4.89
CA HIS A 135 -33.21 -13.31 5.78
C HIS A 135 -32.01 -12.77 5.01
N LEU A 136 -31.60 -11.53 5.31
CA LEU A 136 -30.30 -11.00 4.87
C LEU A 136 -29.19 -11.82 5.52
N ARG A 137 -28.14 -12.10 4.76
CA ARG A 137 -26.95 -12.78 5.22
C ARG A 137 -25.70 -12.11 4.66
N VAL A 138 -24.61 -12.14 5.43
CA VAL A 138 -23.31 -11.56 5.03
C VAL A 138 -22.49 -12.65 4.35
N GLY A 139 -22.10 -12.46 3.10
CA GLY A 139 -21.38 -13.49 2.35
C GLY A 139 -19.96 -13.71 2.88
N ALA A 140 -19.53 -14.97 2.94
CA ALA A 140 -18.12 -15.32 3.03
C ALA A 140 -17.57 -15.52 1.60
N GLY A 141 -16.82 -14.52 1.11
CA GLY A 141 -16.40 -14.41 -0.28
C GLY A 141 -15.18 -15.26 -0.66
N GLY A 142 -14.84 -15.26 -1.96
CA GLY A 142 -13.61 -15.87 -2.50
C GLY A 142 -12.53 -14.85 -2.88
N GLN A 143 -11.51 -15.29 -3.62
CA GLN A 143 -10.29 -14.52 -3.95
C GLN A 143 -10.50 -13.06 -4.43
N TRP A 144 -11.61 -12.78 -5.09
CA TRP A 144 -11.87 -11.51 -5.76
C TRP A 144 -13.00 -10.69 -5.12
N LEU A 145 -13.57 -11.17 -4.00
CA LEU A 145 -14.55 -10.44 -3.20
C LEU A 145 -13.98 -10.17 -1.80
N THR A 146 -13.77 -8.92 -1.45
CA THR A 146 -13.28 -8.56 -0.10
C THR A 146 -14.43 -8.53 0.91
N SER A 147 -14.68 -9.68 1.54
CA SER A 147 -15.57 -9.85 2.71
C SER A 147 -14.79 -9.91 4.03
N ARG A 148 -13.56 -9.39 4.04
CA ARG A 148 -12.75 -9.28 5.27
C ARG A 148 -13.39 -8.20 6.15
N VAL A 149 -13.67 -8.56 7.40
CA VAL A 149 -14.25 -7.63 8.38
C VAL A 149 -13.17 -7.08 9.31
N ASP A 150 -12.02 -7.77 9.42
CA ASP A 150 -10.94 -7.44 10.35
C ASP A 150 -11.49 -7.20 11.78
N TYR A 151 -11.39 -5.98 12.32
CA TYR A 151 -11.88 -5.61 13.65
C TYR A 151 -13.12 -4.68 13.60
N GLU A 152 -13.77 -4.56 12.45
CA GLU A 152 -14.95 -3.70 12.26
C GLU A 152 -16.23 -4.34 12.79
N CYS A 153 -16.17 -4.79 14.04
CA CYS A 153 -17.29 -5.41 14.73
C CYS A 153 -17.18 -5.26 16.25
N CYS A 154 -18.33 -5.25 16.93
CA CYS A 154 -18.37 -5.35 18.38
C CYS A 154 -19.70 -5.94 18.87
N TYR A 155 -19.66 -6.53 20.07
CA TYR A 155 -20.86 -6.90 20.81
C TYR A 155 -21.35 -5.72 21.65
N VAL A 156 -22.66 -5.49 21.68
CA VAL A 156 -23.32 -4.46 22.48
C VAL A 156 -24.10 -5.14 23.62
N PRO A 157 -23.64 -5.03 24.88
CA PRO A 157 -24.31 -5.68 26.02
C PRO A 157 -25.73 -5.19 26.29
N ASP A 158 -26.01 -3.91 25.99
CA ASP A 158 -27.30 -3.27 26.30
C ASP A 158 -28.50 -3.88 25.57
N ASP A 159 -28.31 -4.33 24.33
CA ASP A 159 -29.37 -4.99 23.53
C ASP A 159 -29.04 -6.45 23.19
N GLY A 160 -27.84 -6.90 23.54
CA GLY A 160 -27.34 -8.25 23.29
C GLY A 160 -27.10 -8.57 21.83
N LYS A 161 -26.85 -7.57 20.98
CA LYS A 161 -26.63 -7.72 19.53
C LYS A 161 -25.16 -7.56 19.17
N VAL A 162 -24.80 -8.03 17.97
CA VAL A 162 -23.48 -7.78 17.37
C VAL A 162 -23.64 -6.78 16.24
N TYR A 163 -22.82 -5.74 16.26
CA TYR A 163 -22.78 -4.72 15.20
C TYR A 163 -21.51 -4.91 14.39
N ALA A 164 -21.61 -4.71 13.08
CA ALA A 164 -20.49 -4.75 12.16
C ALA A 164 -20.58 -3.62 11.14
N TYR A 165 -19.43 -3.19 10.65
CA TYR A 165 -19.33 -2.29 9.51
C TYR A 165 -18.59 -3.00 8.39
N LEU A 166 -19.15 -2.99 7.18
CA LEU A 166 -18.53 -3.64 6.03
C LEU A 166 -18.68 -2.72 4.82
N HIS A 167 -17.55 -2.13 4.39
CA HIS A 167 -17.43 -1.13 3.33
C HIS A 167 -18.26 0.14 3.59
N ASP A 168 -19.55 0.11 3.25
CA ASP A 168 -20.48 1.23 3.41
C ASP A 168 -21.72 0.84 4.21
N LYS A 169 -21.83 -0.41 4.66
CA LYS A 169 -23.01 -0.93 5.37
C LYS A 169 -22.79 -1.01 6.86
N THR A 170 -23.80 -0.56 7.62
CA THR A 170 -23.89 -0.78 9.06
C THR A 170 -24.85 -1.93 9.31
N LEU A 171 -24.34 -3.02 9.85
CA LEU A 171 -25.04 -4.28 9.98
C LEU A 171 -25.28 -4.60 11.45
N ARG A 172 -26.38 -5.29 11.73
CA ARG A 172 -26.71 -5.82 13.05
C ARG A 172 -27.06 -7.29 12.95
N TYR A 173 -26.48 -8.10 13.83
CA TYR A 173 -26.80 -9.50 14.01
C TYR A 173 -27.54 -9.71 15.32
N ASP A 174 -28.65 -10.42 15.25
CA ASP A 174 -29.40 -10.91 16.41
C ASP A 174 -28.96 -12.34 16.75
N PRO A 175 -28.22 -12.58 17.85
CA PRO A 175 -27.75 -13.92 18.17
C PRO A 175 -28.88 -14.89 18.54
N LYS A 176 -30.02 -14.41 19.08
CA LYS A 176 -31.15 -15.27 19.45
C LYS A 176 -31.94 -15.72 18.22
N ALA A 177 -32.22 -14.80 17.31
CA ALA A 177 -32.93 -15.09 16.06
C ALA A 177 -31.99 -15.67 14.98
N ARG A 178 -30.68 -15.48 15.15
CA ARG A 178 -29.61 -15.81 14.19
C ARG A 178 -29.76 -15.11 12.84
N THR A 179 -30.26 -13.89 12.84
CA THR A 179 -30.57 -13.09 11.64
C THR A 179 -29.69 -11.85 11.53
N TRP A 180 -29.35 -11.46 10.31
CA TRP A 180 -28.69 -10.17 10.02
C TRP A 180 -29.69 -9.15 9.48
N GLU A 181 -29.40 -7.88 9.74
CA GLU A 181 -30.13 -6.72 9.25
C GLU A 181 -29.16 -5.64 8.77
N ASP A 182 -29.45 -5.01 7.62
CA ASP A 182 -28.82 -3.76 7.21
C ASP A 182 -29.63 -2.61 7.81
N LEU A 183 -29.00 -1.86 8.71
CA LEU A 183 -29.65 -0.73 9.38
C LEU A 183 -29.87 0.46 8.44
N ARG A 184 -29.27 0.45 7.24
CA ARG A 184 -29.36 1.50 6.22
C ARG A 184 -28.93 2.88 6.74
N ALA A 185 -28.03 2.89 7.73
CA ALA A 185 -27.40 4.12 8.21
C ALA A 185 -26.66 4.83 7.05
N LYS A 186 -26.65 6.16 7.06
CA LYS A 186 -25.85 6.92 6.10
C LYS A 186 -24.37 6.55 6.27
N PRO A 187 -23.65 6.14 5.20
CA PRO A 187 -22.26 5.76 5.31
C PRO A 187 -21.35 6.93 5.69
N ARG A 188 -20.22 6.61 6.31
CA ARG A 188 -19.16 7.58 6.63
C ARG A 188 -18.42 8.01 5.36
N THR A 189 -17.93 9.24 5.35
CA THR A 189 -17.17 9.77 4.19
C THR A 189 -15.75 9.23 4.14
N SER A 190 -15.12 8.95 5.30
CA SER A 190 -13.79 8.35 5.46
C SER A 190 -13.80 7.18 6.45
N CYS A 191 -12.64 6.53 6.67
CA CYS A 191 -12.46 5.42 7.63
C CYS A 191 -13.44 4.25 7.40
N ARG A 192 -13.51 3.78 6.15
CA ARG A 192 -14.51 2.81 5.68
C ARG A 192 -14.09 1.35 5.86
N VAL A 193 -12.79 1.10 5.99
CA VAL A 193 -12.18 -0.23 6.09
C VAL A 193 -11.00 -0.24 7.06
N TRP A 194 -10.60 -1.43 7.52
CA TRP A 194 -9.38 -1.71 8.29
C TRP A 194 -9.29 -1.08 9.70
N GLY A 195 -10.35 -0.41 10.16
CA GLY A 195 -10.41 0.15 11.51
C GLY A 195 -10.80 -0.88 12.57
N SER A 196 -11.25 -0.39 13.73
CA SER A 196 -11.74 -1.22 14.82
C SER A 196 -12.98 -0.61 15.45
N MET A 197 -13.96 -1.44 15.80
CA MET A 197 -15.18 -1.03 16.49
C MET A 197 -15.19 -1.49 17.94
N THR A 198 -15.66 -0.64 18.85
CA THR A 198 -15.86 -1.02 20.25
C THR A 198 -16.99 -0.21 20.87
N TYR A 199 -17.78 -0.88 21.70
CA TYR A 199 -18.90 -0.25 22.39
C TYR A 199 -18.43 0.67 23.52
N ASP A 200 -18.93 1.90 23.53
CA ASP A 200 -18.81 2.87 24.62
C ASP A 200 -20.00 2.69 25.59
N PRO A 201 -19.76 2.12 26.79
CA PRO A 201 -20.84 1.81 27.73
C PRO A 201 -21.41 3.04 28.44
N VAL A 202 -20.72 4.19 28.39
CA VAL A 202 -21.15 5.43 29.04
C VAL A 202 -22.09 6.20 28.12
N ASN A 203 -21.69 6.34 26.86
CA ASN A 203 -22.43 7.11 25.86
C ASN A 203 -23.44 6.30 25.07
N LYS A 204 -23.45 4.97 25.26
CA LYS A 204 -24.39 4.05 24.61
C LYS A 204 -24.29 4.07 23.09
N GLU A 205 -23.05 4.10 22.61
CA GLU A 205 -22.72 4.24 21.20
C GLU A 205 -21.53 3.35 20.83
N ILE A 206 -21.26 3.22 19.53
CA ILE A 206 -20.13 2.42 19.05
C ILE A 206 -19.06 3.36 18.53
N LEU A 207 -17.88 3.31 19.15
CA LEU A 207 -16.69 4.00 18.68
C LEU A 207 -16.07 3.21 17.53
N HIS A 208 -15.60 3.92 16.50
CA HIS A 208 -14.74 3.37 15.47
C HIS A 208 -13.45 4.19 15.39
N ALA A 209 -12.31 3.53 15.54
CA ALA A 209 -10.99 4.15 15.54
C ALA A 209 -10.09 3.56 14.46
N GLY A 210 -9.27 4.41 13.86
CA GLY A 210 -8.40 4.04 12.74
C GLY A 210 -9.19 3.71 11.47
N GLY A 211 -8.56 2.95 10.59
CA GLY A 211 -9.09 2.62 9.28
C GLY A 211 -8.85 3.71 8.24
N ASP A 212 -8.99 3.33 6.98
CA ASP A 212 -8.73 4.20 5.84
C ASP A 212 -10.04 4.44 5.06
N GLY A 213 -10.17 5.62 4.47
CA GLY A 213 -11.26 5.98 3.58
C GLY A 213 -10.81 6.81 2.39
N GLY A 214 -9.53 6.78 2.04
CA GLY A 214 -8.96 7.53 0.92
C GLY A 214 -8.46 8.92 1.27
N SER A 215 -8.09 9.17 2.52
CA SER A 215 -7.41 10.41 2.94
C SER A 215 -6.52 10.15 4.15
N ALA A 216 -5.39 10.87 4.27
CA ALA A 216 -4.60 10.85 5.51
C ALA A 216 -5.30 11.57 6.67
N ASP A 217 -6.41 12.28 6.41
CA ASP A 217 -7.34 12.76 7.43
C ASP A 217 -8.14 11.58 8.00
N VAL A 218 -7.48 10.79 8.85
CA VAL A 218 -8.11 9.74 9.65
C VAL A 218 -8.78 10.40 10.84
N ALA A 219 -10.02 9.99 11.12
CA ALA A 219 -10.82 10.53 12.21
C ALA A 219 -11.46 9.40 13.00
N THR A 220 -11.60 9.58 14.30
CA THR A 220 -12.44 8.70 15.11
C THR A 220 -13.91 9.02 14.86
N TRP A 221 -14.73 7.99 14.62
CA TRP A 221 -16.17 8.12 14.42
C TRP A 221 -16.93 7.48 15.56
N ALA A 222 -18.17 7.91 15.77
CA ALA A 222 -19.09 7.23 16.67
C ALA A 222 -20.46 7.03 16.01
N PHE A 223 -21.00 5.82 16.15
CA PHE A 223 -22.32 5.44 15.69
C PHE A 223 -23.31 5.48 16.84
N SER A 224 -24.29 6.39 16.75
CA SER A 224 -25.43 6.41 17.66
C SER A 224 -26.40 5.29 17.28
N ILE A 225 -26.56 4.32 18.18
CA ILE A 225 -27.50 3.20 18.00
C ILE A 225 -28.94 3.73 17.99
N GLU A 226 -29.28 4.64 18.90
CA GLU A 226 -30.62 5.22 19.02
C GLU A 226 -31.02 5.99 17.75
N LYS A 227 -30.09 6.79 17.20
CA LYS A 227 -30.36 7.64 16.03
C LYS A 227 -30.09 6.96 14.70
N ASN A 228 -29.41 5.81 14.71
CA ASN A 228 -28.93 5.12 13.51
C ASN A 228 -28.03 6.00 12.63
N GLU A 229 -27.12 6.75 13.26
CA GLU A 229 -26.32 7.80 12.62
C GLU A 229 -24.85 7.73 13.02
N TRP A 230 -23.97 7.86 12.02
CA TRP A 230 -22.54 8.07 12.21
C TRP A 230 -22.23 9.56 12.32
N ARG A 231 -21.34 9.91 13.25
CA ARG A 231 -20.75 11.26 13.33
C ARG A 231 -19.25 11.19 13.57
N ARG A 232 -18.52 12.14 12.98
CA ARG A 232 -17.11 12.35 13.27
C ARG A 232 -16.97 12.95 14.67
N LEU A 233 -16.00 12.47 15.44
CA LEU A 233 -15.62 13.07 16.71
C LEU A 233 -14.45 14.04 16.47
N GLU A 234 -14.42 15.12 17.24
CA GLU A 234 -13.39 16.15 17.19
C GLU A 234 -12.67 16.20 18.53
N PHE A 235 -11.33 16.21 18.50
CA PHE A 235 -10.50 16.11 19.69
C PHE A 235 -9.54 17.28 19.84
N GLY A 236 -9.12 17.49 21.09
CA GLY A 236 -8.09 18.45 21.44
C GLY A 236 -8.59 19.90 21.45
N SER A 237 -7.90 20.73 22.24
CA SER A 237 -8.14 22.17 22.23
C SER A 237 -7.63 22.79 20.92
N PRO A 238 -8.07 24.01 20.55
CA PRO A 238 -7.48 24.75 19.44
C PRO A 238 -5.94 24.85 19.53
N GLU A 239 -5.40 25.05 20.73
CA GLU A 239 -3.96 25.15 20.98
C GLU A 239 -3.24 23.82 20.73
N ALA A 240 -3.83 22.69 21.15
CA ALA A 240 -3.27 21.37 20.88
C ALA A 240 -3.24 21.06 19.38
N ARG A 241 -4.31 21.41 18.65
CA ARG A 241 -4.38 21.23 17.20
C ARG A 241 -3.39 22.12 16.44
N ASP A 242 -3.22 23.37 16.88
CA ASP A 242 -2.20 24.28 16.35
C ASP A 242 -0.77 23.76 16.62
N LEU A 243 -0.51 23.27 17.83
CA LEU A 243 0.77 22.67 18.19
C LEU A 243 1.09 21.43 17.33
N HIS A 244 0.10 20.56 17.14
CA HIS A 244 0.23 19.40 16.25
C HIS A 244 0.48 19.82 14.80
N ALA A 245 -0.21 20.84 14.29
CA ALA A 245 0.01 21.38 12.94
C ALA A 245 1.43 21.94 12.77
N LYS A 246 1.96 22.66 13.76
CA LYS A 246 3.36 23.14 13.76
C LYS A 246 4.36 21.98 13.76
N ALA A 247 4.10 20.91 14.50
CA ALA A 247 4.92 19.70 14.46
C ALA A 247 4.92 19.05 13.07
N LYS A 248 3.75 18.98 12.40
CA LYS A 248 3.67 18.47 11.00
C LYS A 248 4.50 19.32 10.04
N ALA A 249 4.54 20.64 10.25
CA ALA A 249 5.38 21.54 9.46
C ALA A 249 6.88 21.29 9.68
N LEU A 250 7.32 21.05 10.92
CA LEU A 250 8.71 20.64 11.21
C LEU A 250 9.06 19.29 10.55
N ARG A 251 8.16 18.31 10.62
CA ARG A 251 8.31 17.03 9.90
C ARG A 251 8.47 17.26 8.39
N TRP A 252 7.69 18.15 7.78
CA TRP A 252 7.82 18.46 6.36
C TRP A 252 9.17 19.09 6.01
N GLN A 253 9.67 20.01 6.84
CA GLN A 253 11.02 20.57 6.69
C GLN A 253 12.10 19.48 6.79
N ALA A 254 11.94 18.51 7.70
CA ALA A 254 12.85 17.37 7.81
C ALA A 254 12.80 16.46 6.57
N LYS A 255 11.61 16.24 5.99
CA LYS A 255 11.46 15.53 4.69
C LYS A 255 12.17 16.29 3.57
N ALA A 256 12.00 17.62 3.49
CA ALA A 256 12.64 18.45 2.48
C ALA A 256 14.18 18.41 2.58
N LEU A 257 14.73 18.47 3.80
CA LEU A 257 16.18 18.33 4.03
C LEU A 257 16.70 16.97 3.56
N LEU A 258 15.98 15.89 3.89
CA LEU A 258 16.33 14.54 3.42
C LEU A 258 16.27 14.42 1.89
N GLY A 259 15.20 14.93 1.27
CA GLY A 259 15.03 14.94 -0.18
C GLY A 259 16.17 15.68 -0.89
N ALA A 260 16.55 16.86 -0.38
CA ALA A 260 17.66 17.65 -0.90
C ALA A 260 19.00 16.91 -0.77
N ALA A 261 19.28 16.28 0.38
CA ALA A 261 20.49 15.47 0.57
C ALA A 261 20.54 14.28 -0.41
N CYS A 262 19.41 13.58 -0.59
CA CYS A 262 19.32 12.47 -1.55
C CYS A 262 19.53 12.94 -3.00
N ASN A 263 18.97 14.11 -3.36
CA ASN A 263 19.10 14.69 -4.69
C ASN A 263 20.55 15.13 -4.98
N ARG A 264 21.21 15.78 -4.02
CA ARG A 264 22.63 16.14 -4.10
C ARG A 264 23.52 14.92 -4.29
N PHE A 265 23.25 13.84 -3.56
CA PHE A 265 23.99 12.59 -3.71
C PHE A 265 23.78 11.96 -5.10
N ALA A 266 22.53 11.87 -5.57
CA ALA A 266 22.19 11.23 -6.83
C ALA A 266 22.46 12.10 -8.08
N ILE A 267 22.92 13.35 -7.92
CA ILE A 267 23.11 14.33 -9.01
C ILE A 267 21.77 14.63 -9.73
N THR A 268 20.70 14.77 -8.95
CA THR A 268 19.34 15.08 -9.43
C THR A 268 18.87 16.41 -8.85
N GLU A 269 19.72 17.43 -8.90
CA GLU A 269 19.37 18.80 -8.50
C GLU A 269 19.22 19.70 -9.72
N THR A 270 18.28 20.62 -9.65
CA THR A 270 18.29 21.81 -10.51
C THR A 270 19.46 22.74 -10.14
N ASP A 271 19.80 23.68 -11.01
CA ASP A 271 20.83 24.68 -10.74
C ASP A 271 20.56 25.53 -9.48
N ALA A 272 19.28 25.75 -9.16
CA ALA A 272 18.87 26.46 -7.95
C ALA A 272 19.07 25.60 -6.70
N GLU A 273 18.69 24.33 -6.76
CA GLU A 273 18.86 23.37 -5.66
C GLU A 273 20.33 23.10 -5.36
N ALA A 274 21.18 22.99 -6.38
CA ALA A 274 22.62 22.79 -6.23
C ALA A 274 23.31 23.95 -5.46
N LYS A 275 22.73 25.16 -5.50
CA LYS A 275 23.21 26.34 -4.76
C LYS A 275 22.63 26.44 -3.35
N ALA A 276 21.67 25.61 -2.98
CA ALA A 276 21.07 25.64 -1.66
C ALA A 276 22.08 25.23 -0.57
N ASP A 277 22.08 25.97 0.52
CA ASP A 277 22.89 25.66 1.71
C ASP A 277 22.11 24.69 2.62
N LEU A 278 22.45 23.40 2.52
CA LEU A 278 21.81 22.35 3.31
C LEU A 278 22.15 22.45 4.81
N ALA A 279 23.31 23.00 5.15
CA ALA A 279 23.69 23.23 6.54
C ALA A 279 22.83 24.34 7.16
N ALA A 280 22.57 25.42 6.40
CA ALA A 280 21.66 26.49 6.81
C ALA A 280 20.20 25.98 6.92
N GLN A 281 19.76 25.10 6.02
CA GLN A 281 18.43 24.47 6.13
C GLN A 281 18.30 23.63 7.41
N ALA A 282 19.32 22.83 7.74
CA ALA A 282 19.36 22.07 8.98
C ALA A 282 19.34 22.97 10.22
N ALA A 283 20.09 24.08 10.19
CA ALA A 283 20.08 25.08 11.27
C ALA A 283 18.72 25.78 11.42
N ALA A 284 18.06 26.11 10.31
CA ALA A 284 16.72 26.72 10.32
C ALA A 284 15.66 25.75 10.89
N LEU A 285 15.73 24.47 10.54
CA LEU A 285 14.86 23.42 11.11
C LEU A 285 15.10 23.28 12.63
N ALA A 286 16.36 23.25 13.07
CA ALA A 286 16.70 23.22 14.49
C ALA A 286 16.11 24.43 15.24
N ALA A 287 16.30 25.65 14.72
CA ALA A 287 15.80 26.88 15.31
C ALA A 287 14.26 26.93 15.35
N ALA A 288 13.59 26.41 14.32
CA ALA A 288 12.14 26.29 14.31
C ALA A 288 11.63 25.31 15.39
N GLY A 289 12.35 24.21 15.61
CA GLY A 289 12.10 23.28 16.71
C GLY A 289 12.30 23.93 18.08
N GLU A 290 13.39 24.67 18.28
CA GLU A 290 13.70 25.38 19.52
C GLU A 290 12.64 26.43 19.87
N LYS A 291 12.11 27.13 18.86
CA LYS A 291 11.00 28.08 19.03
C LYS A 291 9.72 27.38 19.53
N LEU A 292 9.50 26.14 19.13
CA LEU A 292 8.33 25.36 19.54
C LEU A 292 8.49 24.73 20.93
N ALA A 293 9.72 24.42 21.33
CA ALA A 293 10.03 23.66 22.55
C ALA A 293 9.37 24.18 23.85
N PRO A 294 9.27 25.50 24.12
CA PRO A 294 8.60 25.99 25.33
C PRO A 294 7.12 25.65 25.42
N SER A 295 6.46 25.39 24.29
CA SER A 295 5.04 25.03 24.23
C SER A 295 4.79 23.51 24.29
N VAL A 296 5.85 22.70 24.22
CA VAL A 296 5.79 21.24 24.19
C VAL A 296 6.13 20.68 25.58
N LYS A 297 5.36 19.69 26.05
CA LYS A 297 5.50 19.13 27.40
C LYS A 297 5.72 17.61 27.37
N ALA A 298 6.08 17.06 28.52
CA ALA A 298 6.20 15.62 28.78
C ALA A 298 7.06 14.88 27.72
N VAL A 299 6.64 13.69 27.29
CA VAL A 299 7.39 12.84 26.36
C VAL A 299 7.66 13.53 25.02
N ALA A 300 6.71 14.34 24.54
CA ALA A 300 6.90 15.12 23.31
C ALA A 300 8.07 16.12 23.43
N ALA A 301 8.32 16.69 24.60
CA ALA A 301 9.41 17.65 24.81
C ALA A 301 10.77 16.96 24.69
N LYS A 302 10.91 15.76 25.26
CA LYS A 302 12.13 14.94 25.11
C LYS A 302 12.36 14.58 23.65
N ARG A 303 11.33 14.06 22.96
CA ARG A 303 11.43 13.68 21.54
C ARG A 303 11.80 14.87 20.64
N LEU A 304 11.26 16.06 20.93
CA LEU A 304 11.61 17.27 20.20
C LEU A 304 13.06 17.69 20.45
N ALA A 305 13.53 17.62 21.69
CA ALA A 305 14.94 17.88 22.02
C ALA A 305 15.88 16.91 21.29
N ASP A 306 15.54 15.62 21.27
CA ASP A 306 16.30 14.58 20.56
C ASP A 306 16.32 14.85 19.05
N ALA A 307 15.17 15.25 18.45
CA ALA A 307 15.07 15.61 17.04
C ALA A 307 15.94 16.85 16.69
N ILE A 308 15.91 17.88 17.53
CA ILE A 308 16.74 19.09 17.38
C ILE A 308 18.23 18.74 17.48
N ALA A 309 18.61 17.91 18.45
CA ALA A 309 19.99 17.47 18.60
C ALA A 309 20.48 16.68 17.38
N ALA A 310 19.66 15.76 16.86
CA ALA A 310 19.98 14.97 15.69
C ALA A 310 20.18 15.83 14.43
N VAL A 311 19.29 16.80 14.17
CA VAL A 311 19.45 17.68 12.99
C VAL A 311 20.65 18.62 13.12
N LYS A 312 20.98 19.09 14.33
CA LYS A 312 22.21 19.86 14.57
C LYS A 312 23.46 19.03 14.32
N ALA A 313 23.46 17.76 14.72
CA ALA A 313 24.61 16.87 14.56
C ALA A 313 24.97 16.61 13.09
N VAL A 314 23.99 16.59 12.18
CA VAL A 314 24.23 16.46 10.74
C VAL A 314 24.52 17.79 10.05
N GLY A 315 24.10 18.92 10.65
CA GLY A 315 24.12 20.24 10.02
C GLY A 315 25.47 20.64 9.40
N SER A 316 26.57 20.57 10.16
CA SER A 316 27.90 20.92 9.63
C SER A 316 28.41 19.93 8.56
N LYS A 317 28.02 18.65 8.66
CA LYS A 317 28.42 17.62 7.70
C LYS A 317 27.77 17.84 6.33
N LEU A 318 26.58 18.43 6.29
CA LEU A 318 25.82 18.72 5.07
C LEU A 318 26.43 19.80 4.17
N ALA A 319 27.41 20.58 4.66
CA ALA A 319 28.20 21.48 3.82
C ALA A 319 29.25 20.74 2.96
N GLY A 320 29.57 19.49 3.31
CA GLY A 320 30.54 18.66 2.62
C GLY A 320 29.92 17.72 1.59
N LYS A 321 30.69 16.70 1.20
CA LYS A 321 30.22 15.63 0.30
C LYS A 321 29.13 14.81 1.00
N ILE A 322 27.98 14.66 0.36
CA ILE A 322 26.91 13.81 0.85
C ILE A 322 27.25 12.33 0.61
N THR A 323 27.12 11.50 1.64
CA THR A 323 27.38 10.06 1.61
C THR A 323 26.12 9.27 2.01
N PRO A 324 26.02 7.97 1.68
CA PRO A 324 24.90 7.13 2.11
C PRO A 324 24.71 7.11 3.64
N ASP A 325 25.80 7.10 4.41
CA ASP A 325 25.75 7.13 5.88
C ASP A 325 25.20 8.46 6.40
N LEU A 326 25.60 9.60 5.79
CA LEU A 326 25.04 10.90 6.15
C LEU A 326 23.55 10.99 5.81
N ILE A 327 23.12 10.43 4.67
CA ILE A 327 21.69 10.35 4.33
C ILE A 327 20.94 9.51 5.37
N ALA A 328 21.51 8.40 5.83
CA ALA A 328 20.91 7.58 6.89
C ALA A 328 20.77 8.35 8.22
N GLU A 329 21.77 9.17 8.59
CA GLU A 329 21.69 10.06 9.77
C GLU A 329 20.57 11.11 9.61
N VAL A 330 20.45 11.74 8.44
CA VAL A 330 19.37 12.72 8.14
C VAL A 330 18.00 12.04 8.17
N ARG A 331 17.89 10.80 7.65
CA ARG A 331 16.67 10.00 7.71
C ARG A 331 16.29 9.68 9.15
N ALA A 332 17.26 9.31 10.00
CA ALA A 332 17.01 9.07 11.41
C ALA A 332 16.50 10.34 12.13
N ALA A 333 17.10 11.51 11.85
CA ALA A 333 16.60 12.79 12.37
C ALA A 333 15.15 13.07 11.94
N ARG A 334 14.81 12.80 10.67
CA ARG A 334 13.43 12.90 10.17
C ARG A 334 12.45 12.01 10.94
N VAL A 335 12.83 10.77 11.24
CA VAL A 335 11.98 9.84 12.01
C VAL A 335 11.71 10.36 13.42
N LEU A 336 12.66 11.04 14.07
CA LEU A 336 12.43 11.67 15.36
C LEU A 336 11.36 12.78 15.27
N PHE A 337 11.37 13.59 14.21
CA PHE A 337 10.31 14.58 13.98
C PHE A 337 8.93 13.94 13.74
N GLU A 338 8.86 12.72 13.19
CA GLU A 338 7.59 11.97 13.11
C GLU A 338 7.11 11.52 14.48
N GLN A 339 8.01 11.04 15.33
CA GLN A 339 7.67 10.67 16.70
C GLN A 339 7.21 11.86 17.55
N VAL A 340 7.67 13.09 17.22
CA VAL A 340 7.16 14.34 17.80
C VAL A 340 5.74 14.62 17.33
N VAL A 341 5.44 14.44 16.04
CA VAL A 341 4.07 14.59 15.51
C VAL A 341 3.13 13.62 16.22
N ASP A 342 3.49 12.34 16.32
CA ASP A 342 2.66 11.33 16.98
C ASP A 342 2.46 11.63 18.47
N ALA A 343 3.50 12.10 19.18
CA ALA A 343 3.41 12.46 20.60
C ALA A 343 2.55 13.71 20.88
N LEU A 344 2.28 14.51 19.86
CA LEU A 344 1.44 15.71 19.91
C LEU A 344 0.07 15.51 19.27
N ALA A 345 -0.21 14.30 18.78
CA ALA A 345 -1.51 13.99 18.21
C ALA A 345 -2.61 14.02 19.29
N VAL A 346 -3.81 14.45 18.90
CA VAL A 346 -4.98 14.57 19.79
C VAL A 346 -5.91 13.36 19.72
N GLU A 347 -5.62 12.46 18.79
CA GLU A 347 -6.26 11.16 18.58
C GLU A 347 -5.24 10.21 17.92
N PRO A 348 -5.46 8.88 17.94
CA PRO A 348 -4.55 7.93 17.33
C PRO A 348 -4.31 8.26 15.84
N PRO A 349 -3.04 8.41 15.37
CA PRO A 349 -2.78 8.63 13.95
C PRO A 349 -3.29 7.46 13.08
N GLY A 350 -3.40 7.73 11.78
CA GLY A 350 -3.89 6.78 10.78
C GLY A 350 -3.21 5.43 10.86
N ARG A 351 -4.01 4.39 11.08
CA ARG A 351 -3.58 3.01 11.29
C ARG A 351 -4.66 2.04 10.89
N ALA A 352 -4.22 0.86 10.48
CA ALA A 352 -5.09 -0.28 10.22
C ALA A 352 -4.80 -1.42 11.19
N ARG A 353 -5.74 -2.38 11.30
CA ARG A 353 -5.55 -3.64 12.03
C ARG A 353 -5.02 -3.44 13.46
N SER A 354 -5.58 -2.45 14.15
CA SER A 354 -5.34 -2.20 15.58
C SER A 354 -6.66 -2.42 16.30
N GLN A 355 -6.82 -3.58 16.93
CA GLN A 355 -8.04 -3.91 17.65
C GLN A 355 -8.16 -3.01 18.89
N THR A 356 -9.38 -2.55 19.18
CA THR A 356 -9.71 -1.81 20.40
C THR A 356 -10.37 -2.74 21.42
N ALA A 357 -10.17 -2.46 22.71
CA ALA A 357 -10.81 -3.20 23.80
C ALA A 357 -11.41 -2.24 24.83
N CYS A 358 -12.62 -2.52 25.30
CA CYS A 358 -13.27 -1.74 26.35
C CYS A 358 -12.91 -2.29 27.73
N ASP A 359 -12.40 -1.44 28.61
CA ASP A 359 -12.37 -1.64 30.05
C ASP A 359 -13.65 -1.01 30.64
N PRO A 360 -14.70 -1.80 30.90
CA PRO A 360 -15.96 -1.30 31.42
C PRO A 360 -15.86 -0.83 32.88
N VAL A 361 -14.86 -1.29 33.65
CA VAL A 361 -14.67 -0.94 35.06
C VAL A 361 -14.18 0.49 35.17
N HIS A 362 -13.15 0.84 34.40
CA HIS A 362 -12.59 2.19 34.37
C HIS A 362 -13.27 3.09 33.33
N ARG A 363 -14.19 2.55 32.52
CA ARG A 363 -14.93 3.23 31.45
C ARG A 363 -13.97 3.82 30.41
N LYS A 364 -13.04 2.99 29.95
CA LYS A 364 -11.99 3.36 29.00
C LYS A 364 -11.98 2.41 27.81
N ILE A 365 -11.56 2.91 26.65
CA ILE A 365 -11.26 2.06 25.49
C ILE A 365 -9.76 2.14 25.21
N VAL A 366 -9.11 1.00 25.10
CA VAL A 366 -7.67 0.88 24.87
C VAL A 366 -7.41 0.52 23.40
N LEU A 367 -6.38 1.12 22.84
CA LEU A 367 -5.84 0.81 21.51
C LEU A 367 -4.32 0.63 21.64
N PHE A 368 -3.77 -0.38 20.97
CA PHE A 368 -2.33 -0.60 20.92
C PHE A 368 -1.84 -0.79 19.47
N GLY A 369 -0.69 -0.23 19.14
CA GLY A 369 0.02 -0.47 17.88
C GLY A 369 -0.84 -0.28 16.63
N GLY A 370 -0.65 -1.14 15.63
CA GLY A 370 -1.34 -1.08 14.34
C GLY A 370 -0.38 -0.95 13.15
N ASP A 371 -0.93 -1.09 11.95
CA ASP A 371 -0.22 -1.01 10.67
C ASP A 371 -0.41 0.39 10.08
N GLY A 372 0.66 1.18 10.04
CA GLY A 372 0.74 2.48 9.38
C GLY A 372 1.01 2.39 7.88
N LEU A 373 0.93 1.20 7.30
CA LEU A 373 1.22 0.81 5.92
C LEU A 373 2.73 0.82 5.57
N ASP A 374 3.48 1.86 5.92
CA ASP A 374 4.96 1.85 5.78
C ASP A 374 5.68 1.28 7.01
N ARG A 375 4.99 1.12 8.14
CA ARG A 375 5.54 0.67 9.42
C ARG A 375 4.47 0.03 10.31
N VAL A 376 4.90 -0.71 11.33
CA VAL A 376 4.05 -1.07 12.48
C VAL A 376 4.42 -0.25 13.71
N LEU A 377 3.43 -0.01 14.58
CA LEU A 377 3.50 0.91 15.73
C LEU A 377 3.51 0.15 17.08
N SER A 378 3.96 0.83 18.14
CA SER A 378 3.96 0.34 19.54
C SER A 378 3.46 1.39 20.55
N ASP A 379 2.63 2.32 20.09
CA ASP A 379 1.96 3.29 20.94
C ASP A 379 0.75 2.69 21.65
N THR A 380 0.43 3.21 22.84
CA THR A 380 -0.77 2.87 23.61
C THR A 380 -1.66 4.11 23.69
N TRP A 381 -2.92 3.98 23.31
CA TRP A 381 -3.91 5.06 23.38
C TRP A 381 -5.07 4.63 24.28
N VAL A 382 -5.58 5.57 25.06
CA VAL A 382 -6.72 5.37 25.95
C VAL A 382 -7.75 6.44 25.67
N TYR A 383 -8.96 6.02 25.31
CA TYR A 383 -10.12 6.88 25.19
C TYR A 383 -10.90 6.87 26.50
N ASP A 384 -11.15 8.05 27.05
CA ASP A 384 -12.03 8.24 28.19
C ASP A 384 -13.47 8.42 27.70
N CYS A 385 -14.34 7.46 28.03
CA CYS A 385 -15.73 7.49 27.59
C CYS A 385 -16.53 8.64 28.23
N ALA A 386 -16.22 9.06 29.46
CA ALA A 386 -16.98 10.11 30.14
C ALA A 386 -16.71 11.50 29.54
N THR A 387 -15.46 11.78 29.21
CA THR A 387 -15.01 13.06 28.63
C THR A 387 -14.98 13.06 27.11
N ARG A 388 -15.05 11.87 26.49
CA ARG A 388 -14.92 11.64 25.04
C ARG A 388 -13.59 12.15 24.48
N THR A 389 -12.50 11.87 25.18
CA THR A 389 -11.16 12.31 24.79
C THR A 389 -10.18 11.15 24.65
N TRP A 390 -9.29 11.25 23.67
CA TRP A 390 -8.14 10.36 23.54
C TRP A 390 -6.93 10.92 24.29
N GLU A 391 -6.16 10.03 24.89
CA GLU A 391 -4.85 10.31 25.47
C GLU A 391 -3.85 9.23 25.06
N GLN A 392 -2.71 9.64 24.52
CA GLN A 392 -1.60 8.71 24.34
C GLN A 392 -0.92 8.46 25.69
N ARG A 393 -0.75 7.19 26.02
CA ARG A 393 -0.02 6.74 27.20
C ARG A 393 1.38 6.27 26.83
N PHE A 394 2.33 6.53 27.71
CA PHE A 394 3.75 6.21 27.52
C PHE A 394 4.25 5.26 28.62
N PRO A 395 3.80 4.01 28.64
CA PRO A 395 4.32 3.00 29.56
C PRO A 395 5.82 2.77 29.33
N GLU A 396 6.57 2.52 30.39
CA GLU A 396 8.03 2.30 30.34
C GLU A 396 8.37 1.04 29.54
N LYS A 397 7.58 -0.02 29.75
CA LYS A 397 7.66 -1.30 29.04
C LYS A 397 6.36 -1.52 28.26
N CYS A 398 6.47 -1.97 27.01
CA CYS A 398 5.32 -2.36 26.20
C CYS A 398 5.66 -3.51 25.24
N PRO A 399 4.68 -4.12 24.55
CA PRO A 399 4.97 -5.04 23.46
C PRO A 399 5.76 -4.36 22.34
N THR A 400 6.57 -5.12 21.59
CA THR A 400 7.28 -4.59 20.41
C THR A 400 6.31 -4.18 19.29
N PRO A 401 6.72 -3.30 18.36
CA PRO A 401 5.83 -2.79 17.30
C PRO A 401 5.16 -3.90 16.48
N ARG A 402 3.83 -3.86 16.41
CA ARG A 402 3.02 -4.91 15.78
C ARG A 402 1.62 -4.43 15.39
N ALA A 403 0.98 -5.19 14.51
CA ALA A 403 -0.40 -5.02 14.07
C ALA A 403 -1.11 -6.38 14.01
N GLY A 404 -2.42 -6.39 13.79
CA GLY A 404 -3.18 -7.64 13.61
C GLY A 404 -3.17 -8.57 14.83
N HIS A 405 -2.90 -8.05 16.02
CA HIS A 405 -2.93 -8.79 17.28
C HIS A 405 -4.35 -8.86 17.85
N ILE A 406 -4.61 -9.83 18.70
CA ILE A 406 -5.85 -9.84 19.49
C ILE A 406 -5.71 -8.81 20.61
N LEU A 407 -6.71 -7.96 20.82
CA LEU A 407 -6.86 -7.10 22.00
C LEU A 407 -8.26 -7.28 22.59
N ALA A 408 -8.35 -7.70 23.84
CA ALA A 408 -9.64 -8.01 24.48
C ALA A 408 -9.63 -7.73 25.99
N TRP A 409 -10.82 -7.58 26.58
CA TRP A 409 -10.99 -7.45 28.03
C TRP A 409 -10.98 -8.84 28.69
N LEU A 410 -10.36 -8.95 29.87
CA LEU A 410 -10.42 -10.10 30.77
C LEU A 410 -11.43 -9.78 31.90
N PRO A 411 -12.69 -10.26 31.83
CA PRO A 411 -13.73 -9.95 32.82
C PRO A 411 -13.36 -10.21 34.27
N LYS A 412 -12.65 -11.29 34.59
CA LYS A 412 -12.33 -11.65 35.98
C LYS A 412 -11.07 -10.95 36.47
N ALA A 413 -10.02 -10.94 35.67
CA ALA A 413 -8.76 -10.30 36.04
C ALA A 413 -8.79 -8.78 35.98
N GLN A 414 -9.80 -8.20 35.30
CA GLN A 414 -9.96 -6.77 35.08
C GLN A 414 -8.73 -6.12 34.43
N LYS A 415 -8.24 -6.75 33.36
CA LYS A 415 -7.12 -6.27 32.53
C LYS A 415 -7.46 -6.40 31.05
N VAL A 416 -6.71 -5.69 30.22
CA VAL A 416 -6.75 -5.90 28.76
C VAL A 416 -5.66 -6.91 28.39
N VAL A 417 -5.99 -7.95 27.62
CA VAL A 417 -5.03 -8.91 27.08
C VAL A 417 -4.66 -8.56 25.64
N LEU A 418 -3.38 -8.70 25.30
CA LEU A 418 -2.86 -8.67 23.94
C LEU A 418 -2.23 -10.03 23.62
N ALA A 419 -2.53 -10.58 22.44
CA ALA A 419 -1.88 -11.81 21.96
C ALA A 419 -1.45 -11.73 20.49
N GLY A 420 -0.19 -12.09 20.25
CA GLY A 420 0.45 -12.24 18.94
C GLY A 420 0.36 -11.04 18.02
N GLY A 421 -0.20 -11.23 16.83
CA GLY A 421 -0.16 -10.28 15.72
C GLY A 421 1.01 -10.50 14.77
N TYR A 422 1.40 -9.49 14.00
CA TYR A 422 2.53 -9.53 13.08
C TYR A 422 3.36 -8.25 13.17
N SER A 423 4.61 -8.33 12.73
CA SER A 423 5.49 -7.18 12.55
C SER A 423 6.12 -7.20 11.15
N ARG A 424 6.90 -6.16 10.82
CA ARG A 424 7.75 -6.16 9.61
C ARG A 424 8.99 -7.06 9.80
N GLU A 425 9.25 -7.47 11.03
CA GLU A 425 10.19 -8.54 11.39
C GLU A 425 9.49 -9.78 11.93
N TRP A 426 10.22 -10.90 12.02
CA TRP A 426 9.69 -12.12 12.61
C TRP A 426 9.31 -11.89 14.07
N LEU A 427 8.07 -12.21 14.42
CA LEU A 427 7.50 -11.98 15.74
C LEU A 427 7.20 -13.31 16.43
N ALA A 428 7.70 -13.49 17.65
CA ALA A 428 7.38 -14.62 18.50
C ALA A 428 5.93 -14.54 18.99
N GLN A 429 5.31 -15.68 19.31
CA GLN A 429 4.02 -15.67 19.96
C GLN A 429 4.17 -15.27 21.43
N GLU A 430 3.40 -14.27 21.82
CA GLU A 430 3.43 -13.64 23.12
C GLU A 430 2.01 -13.38 23.64
N ILE A 431 1.85 -13.41 24.96
CA ILE A 431 0.66 -12.91 25.66
C ILE A 431 1.11 -11.81 26.62
N TRP A 432 0.51 -10.65 26.50
CA TRP A 432 0.71 -9.51 27.38
C TRP A 432 -0.60 -9.10 28.04
N THR A 433 -0.53 -8.45 29.18
CA THR A 433 -1.67 -7.78 29.79
C THR A 433 -1.36 -6.34 30.13
N TYR A 434 -2.34 -5.47 29.95
CA TYR A 434 -2.27 -4.05 30.26
C TYR A 434 -3.20 -3.71 31.43
N ASP A 435 -2.63 -3.05 32.43
CA ASP A 435 -3.36 -2.38 33.49
C ASP A 435 -3.60 -0.92 33.10
N VAL A 436 -4.86 -0.56 32.86
CA VAL A 436 -5.26 0.78 32.43
C VAL A 436 -5.00 1.83 33.51
N ALA A 437 -5.21 1.48 34.78
CA ALA A 437 -5.03 2.41 35.90
C ALA A 437 -3.56 2.62 36.23
N ALA A 438 -2.76 1.55 36.20
CA ALA A 438 -1.31 1.62 36.45
C ALA A 438 -0.50 2.10 35.24
N ASN A 439 -1.08 2.09 34.02
CA ASN A 439 -0.38 2.34 32.76
C ASN A 439 0.85 1.41 32.61
N GLU A 440 0.63 0.11 32.77
CA GLU A 440 1.69 -0.90 32.80
C GLU A 440 1.34 -2.11 31.93
N TRP A 441 2.29 -2.53 31.08
CA TRP A 441 2.23 -3.80 30.36
C TRP A 441 3.07 -4.88 31.05
N LYS A 442 2.48 -6.05 31.27
CA LYS A 442 3.13 -7.24 31.82
C LYS A 442 3.13 -8.37 30.79
N LEU A 443 4.31 -8.94 30.50
CA LEU A 443 4.46 -10.12 29.66
C LEU A 443 4.13 -11.38 30.47
N LEU A 444 3.20 -12.20 29.97
CA LEU A 444 2.75 -13.44 30.63
C LEU A 444 3.24 -14.71 29.92
N LEU A 445 3.41 -14.67 28.60
CA LEU A 445 3.92 -15.79 27.81
C LEU A 445 4.86 -15.27 26.72
N TYR A 446 6.00 -15.94 26.55
CA TYR A 446 6.89 -15.80 25.40
C TYR A 446 7.24 -17.18 24.86
N VAL A 447 6.88 -17.46 23.61
CA VAL A 447 7.21 -18.72 22.93
C VAL A 447 8.28 -18.44 21.87
N PRO A 448 9.56 -18.80 22.10
CA PRO A 448 10.65 -18.47 21.20
C PRO A 448 10.42 -18.96 19.76
N LEU A 449 10.96 -18.21 18.80
CA LEU A 449 10.95 -18.60 17.40
C LEU A 449 11.89 -19.79 17.15
N GLN A 450 11.39 -20.78 16.41
CA GLN A 450 12.15 -21.89 15.85
C GLN A 450 12.24 -21.74 14.34
N ALA A 451 13.37 -22.18 13.75
CA ALA A 451 13.58 -22.17 12.32
C ALA A 451 12.84 -23.33 11.65
N GLU A 452 12.28 -23.07 10.48
CA GLU A 452 11.68 -24.07 9.57
C GLU A 452 12.23 -23.83 8.16
N ASP A 453 12.09 -24.81 7.25
CA ASP A 453 12.49 -24.69 5.85
C ASP A 453 13.94 -24.20 5.65
N TYR A 454 14.89 -24.81 6.37
CA TYR A 454 16.30 -24.39 6.36
C TYR A 454 16.51 -22.91 6.77
N GLY A 455 15.65 -22.39 7.65
CA GLY A 455 15.72 -21.01 8.16
C GLY A 455 15.02 -19.96 7.30
N ARG A 456 14.30 -20.38 6.24
CA ARG A 456 13.50 -19.46 5.42
C ARG A 456 12.23 -18.99 6.13
N GLN A 457 11.74 -19.76 7.09
CA GLN A 457 10.60 -19.40 7.94
C GLN A 457 10.97 -19.51 9.42
N LYS A 458 10.28 -18.73 10.24
CA LYS A 458 10.34 -18.84 11.69
C LYS A 458 8.94 -18.88 12.27
N PHE A 459 8.73 -19.72 13.28
CA PHE A 459 7.44 -19.85 13.96
C PHE A 459 7.62 -20.17 15.43
N SER A 460 6.58 -19.91 16.24
CA SER A 460 6.52 -20.35 17.63
C SER A 460 5.80 -21.70 17.70
N PRO A 461 6.44 -22.76 18.24
CA PRO A 461 5.81 -24.08 18.36
C PRO A 461 4.66 -24.08 19.37
N ASN A 462 3.73 -25.02 19.24
CA ASN A 462 2.64 -25.25 20.21
C ASN A 462 1.78 -24.01 20.54
N ALA A 463 1.68 -23.07 19.60
CA ALA A 463 0.90 -21.85 19.76
C ALA A 463 0.22 -21.45 18.43
N PRO A 464 -0.79 -20.56 18.46
CA PRO A 464 -1.36 -20.00 17.24
C PRO A 464 -0.27 -19.38 16.34
N ARG A 465 -0.35 -19.67 15.03
CA ARG A 465 0.68 -19.22 14.10
C ARG A 465 0.60 -17.70 13.90
N VAL A 466 1.63 -17.01 14.38
CA VAL A 466 1.92 -15.63 13.99
C VAL A 466 2.47 -15.65 12.57
N THR A 467 1.82 -14.92 11.66
CA THR A 467 2.29 -14.77 10.26
C THR A 467 2.88 -13.39 10.06
N CYS A 468 3.45 -13.11 8.89
CA CYS A 468 4.01 -11.79 8.61
C CYS A 468 2.98 -10.72 8.23
N ARG A 469 1.72 -11.08 7.94
CA ARG A 469 0.72 -10.16 7.34
C ARG A 469 -0.75 -10.52 7.57
N GLU A 470 -1.09 -11.58 8.27
CA GLU A 470 -2.50 -11.94 8.54
C GLU A 470 -2.92 -11.49 9.93
N VAL A 471 -4.16 -11.01 10.04
CA VAL A 471 -4.79 -10.69 11.32
C VAL A 471 -4.95 -11.98 12.11
N GLN A 472 -4.54 -11.94 13.38
CA GLN A 472 -4.84 -12.97 14.35
C GLN A 472 -6.23 -12.71 14.92
N THR A 473 -7.15 -13.63 14.61
CA THR A 473 -8.54 -13.53 15.01
C THR A 473 -8.76 -14.24 16.34
N GLY A 474 -9.33 -13.55 17.31
CA GLY A 474 -9.63 -14.11 18.63
C GLY A 474 -10.46 -13.19 19.53
N ALA A 475 -10.99 -13.76 20.60
CA ALA A 475 -11.82 -13.10 21.60
C ALA A 475 -11.69 -13.83 22.95
N VAL A 476 -12.24 -13.23 24.01
CA VAL A 476 -12.20 -13.75 25.38
C VAL A 476 -13.62 -14.03 25.88
N ASP A 477 -13.81 -15.12 26.63
CA ASP A 477 -15.08 -15.44 27.30
C ASP A 477 -15.19 -14.88 28.74
N ASP A 478 -16.28 -15.20 29.43
CA ASP A 478 -16.55 -14.74 30.81
C ASP A 478 -15.58 -15.33 31.85
N ASP A 479 -14.79 -16.35 31.48
CA ASP A 479 -13.90 -17.10 32.36
C ASP A 479 -12.41 -16.77 32.11
N ASP A 480 -12.12 -15.66 31.42
CA ASP A 480 -10.78 -15.23 31.01
C ASP A 480 -10.07 -16.26 30.10
N VAL A 481 -10.83 -17.04 29.33
CA VAL A 481 -10.28 -17.93 28.30
C VAL A 481 -10.16 -17.17 26.98
N LEU A 482 -8.93 -16.95 26.56
CA LEU A 482 -8.60 -16.40 25.26
C LEU A 482 -8.70 -17.50 24.19
N VAL A 483 -9.59 -17.30 23.21
CA VAL A 483 -9.78 -18.20 22.07
C VAL A 483 -9.27 -17.54 20.80
N CYS A 484 -8.49 -18.28 20.01
CA CYS A 484 -7.92 -17.83 18.74
C CYS A 484 -8.18 -18.85 17.64
N VAL A 485 -8.53 -18.38 16.44
CA VAL A 485 -8.74 -19.22 15.26
C VAL A 485 -7.65 -18.96 14.22
N THR A 486 -7.05 -20.03 13.68
CA THR A 486 -5.96 -19.96 12.70
C THR A 486 -6.10 -21.04 11.64
N PRO A 487 -5.48 -20.89 10.46
CA PRO A 487 -5.43 -21.97 9.49
C PRO A 487 -4.50 -23.09 9.96
N GLY A 488 -4.89 -24.34 9.71
CA GLY A 488 -3.97 -25.47 9.63
C GLY A 488 -3.42 -25.64 8.20
N GLU A 489 -3.44 -26.86 7.68
CA GLU A 489 -3.38 -27.08 6.23
C GLU A 489 -4.70 -26.61 5.60
N ARG A 490 -4.66 -25.51 4.82
CA ARG A 490 -5.88 -24.96 4.20
C ARG A 490 -6.59 -26.07 3.41
N PRO A 491 -7.91 -26.29 3.63
CA PRO A 491 -8.89 -25.38 4.23
C PRO A 491 -9.19 -25.59 5.74
N SER A 492 -8.36 -26.34 6.47
CA SER A 492 -8.57 -26.70 7.87
C SER A 492 -8.52 -25.50 8.81
N LEU A 493 -9.36 -25.52 9.85
CA LEU A 493 -9.44 -24.52 10.90
C LEU A 493 -8.97 -25.12 12.24
N ILE A 494 -8.08 -24.41 12.91
CA ILE A 494 -7.59 -24.75 14.24
C ILE A 494 -8.15 -23.73 15.24
N THR A 495 -8.82 -24.22 16.27
CA THR A 495 -9.25 -23.45 17.44
C THR A 495 -8.26 -23.66 18.56
N TRP A 496 -7.61 -22.58 18.98
CA TRP A 496 -6.73 -22.52 20.14
C TRP A 496 -7.45 -21.90 21.32
N ALA A 497 -7.13 -22.35 22.53
CA ALA A 497 -7.63 -21.77 23.77
C ALA A 497 -6.47 -21.59 24.77
N CYS A 498 -6.54 -20.56 25.60
CA CYS A 498 -5.57 -20.27 26.65
C CYS A 498 -6.29 -19.67 27.85
N LYS A 499 -6.16 -20.27 29.03
CA LYS A 499 -6.63 -19.65 30.28
C LYS A 499 -5.65 -18.56 30.69
N VAL A 500 -6.05 -17.31 30.62
CA VAL A 500 -5.17 -16.18 30.93
C VAL A 500 -5.25 -15.86 32.42
N ASP A 501 -4.09 -15.81 33.08
CA ASP A 501 -3.97 -15.50 34.50
C ASP A 501 -2.85 -14.46 34.71
N PRO A 502 -3.21 -13.18 34.91
CA PRO A 502 -2.23 -12.12 35.13
C PRO A 502 -1.53 -12.18 36.49
N SER A 503 -2.04 -13.00 37.43
CA SER A 503 -1.41 -13.20 38.75
C SER A 503 -0.17 -14.09 38.67
N ALA A 504 -0.04 -14.89 37.61
CA ALA A 504 1.15 -15.70 37.36
C ALA A 504 2.42 -14.83 37.25
N PRO A 505 3.62 -15.40 37.55
CA PRO A 505 4.88 -14.70 37.34
C PRO A 505 5.02 -14.15 35.92
N ALA A 506 5.65 -12.97 35.79
CA ALA A 506 5.93 -12.42 34.48
C ALA A 506 6.89 -13.35 33.71
N ALA A 507 6.66 -13.54 32.42
CA ALA A 507 7.62 -14.20 31.56
C ALA A 507 8.76 -13.24 31.18
N GLU A 508 9.91 -13.81 30.84
CA GLU A 508 11.04 -13.08 30.27
C GLU A 508 10.97 -13.13 28.74
N GLY A 509 11.23 -11.99 28.10
CA GLY A 509 11.13 -11.84 26.65
C GLY A 509 11.42 -10.41 26.20
N PRO A 510 11.46 -10.17 24.87
CA PRO A 510 11.72 -8.86 24.31
C PRO A 510 10.64 -7.87 24.72
N ALA A 511 11.04 -6.62 24.95
CA ALA A 511 10.12 -5.52 25.22
C ALA A 511 10.39 -4.36 24.27
N GLY A 512 9.32 -3.69 23.86
CA GLY A 512 9.36 -2.48 23.05
C GLY A 512 9.51 -1.22 23.90
N THR A 513 9.67 -0.11 23.20
CA THR A 513 9.61 1.25 23.74
C THR A 513 8.34 1.92 23.20
N SER A 514 7.56 2.58 24.06
CA SER A 514 6.30 3.20 23.63
C SER A 514 6.52 4.21 22.48
N GLY A 515 5.77 4.01 21.40
CA GLY A 515 5.82 4.83 20.19
C GLY A 515 7.04 4.60 19.28
N ALA A 516 7.73 3.47 19.43
CA ALA A 516 8.72 3.01 18.45
C ALA A 516 8.05 2.41 17.19
N TYR A 517 8.81 2.32 16.11
CA TYR A 517 8.37 1.79 14.81
C TYR A 517 9.18 0.57 14.38
N THR A 518 8.59 -0.26 13.55
CA THR A 518 9.34 -1.17 12.67
C THR A 518 8.88 -0.94 11.23
N PHE A 519 9.78 -0.37 10.41
CA PHE A 519 9.50 -0.03 9.02
C PHE A 519 9.43 -1.25 8.10
N ASN A 520 8.80 -1.06 6.94
CA ASN A 520 8.83 -2.00 5.83
C ASN A 520 10.27 -2.33 5.41
N ARG A 521 10.51 -3.58 5.02
CA ARG A 521 11.84 -4.14 4.67
C ARG A 521 12.43 -3.57 3.38
N ILE A 522 11.63 -2.92 2.54
CA ILE A 522 12.14 -2.15 1.40
C ILE A 522 12.76 -0.87 1.97
N ASP A 523 14.07 -0.92 2.23
CA ASP A 523 14.84 0.16 2.85
C ASP A 523 15.59 1.00 1.78
N PRO A 524 15.32 2.31 1.66
CA PRO A 524 16.04 3.22 0.77
C PRO A 524 17.57 3.14 0.86
N ALA A 525 18.12 2.85 2.04
CA ALA A 525 19.56 2.72 2.27
C ALA A 525 20.20 1.63 1.39
N THR A 526 19.43 0.63 0.97
CA THR A 526 19.90 -0.44 0.07
C THR A 526 20.37 0.13 -1.26
N TRP A 527 19.61 1.05 -1.84
CA TRP A 527 19.94 1.67 -3.13
C TRP A 527 21.00 2.75 -3.00
N GLU A 528 20.99 3.51 -1.90
CA GLU A 528 22.02 4.52 -1.63
C GLU A 528 23.40 3.89 -1.45
N LYS A 529 23.49 2.77 -0.74
CA LYS A 529 24.76 2.02 -0.57
C LYS A 529 25.24 1.37 -1.87
N ALA A 530 24.30 0.94 -2.72
CA ALA A 530 24.64 0.37 -4.02
C ALA A 530 25.05 1.44 -5.05
N ALA A 531 24.47 2.64 -4.97
CA ALA A 531 24.66 3.72 -5.92
C ALA A 531 26.12 4.21 -5.95
N LYS A 532 26.61 4.46 -7.16
CA LYS A 532 27.94 5.02 -7.42
C LYS A 532 27.84 6.17 -8.43
N PRO A 533 27.32 7.34 -8.00
CA PRO A 533 27.14 8.46 -8.91
C PRO A 533 28.46 8.93 -9.52
N ASP A 534 28.53 8.97 -10.84
CA ASP A 534 29.72 9.41 -11.60
C ASP A 534 29.30 10.33 -12.77
N PRO A 535 29.16 11.64 -12.51
CA PRO A 535 28.73 12.59 -13.52
C PRO A 535 29.71 12.77 -14.69
N ASP A 536 31.00 12.54 -14.46
CA ASP A 536 32.01 12.66 -15.52
C ASP A 536 31.94 11.47 -16.47
N ALA A 537 31.79 10.25 -15.94
CA ALA A 537 31.61 9.04 -16.74
C ALA A 537 30.31 9.06 -17.55
N THR A 538 29.19 9.49 -16.96
CA THR A 538 27.91 9.61 -17.69
C THR A 538 27.97 10.68 -18.76
N ALA A 539 28.55 11.86 -18.47
CA ALA A 539 28.73 12.91 -19.47
C ALA A 539 29.64 12.45 -20.63
N LYS A 540 30.70 11.70 -20.33
CA LYS A 540 31.56 11.09 -21.37
C LYS A 540 30.77 10.09 -22.20
N LEU A 541 30.03 9.17 -21.57
CA LEU A 541 29.19 8.19 -22.25
C LEU A 541 28.26 8.87 -23.26
N TYR A 542 27.54 9.90 -22.84
CA TYR A 542 26.55 10.58 -23.69
C TYR A 542 27.19 11.36 -24.85
N ARG A 543 28.37 11.96 -24.65
CA ARG A 543 29.12 12.60 -25.74
C ARG A 543 29.55 11.60 -26.81
N ASP A 544 29.96 10.40 -26.38
CA ASP A 544 30.54 9.37 -27.24
C ASP A 544 29.48 8.44 -27.86
N LEU A 545 28.19 8.64 -27.59
CA LEU A 545 27.12 7.80 -28.13
C LEU A 545 27.11 7.84 -29.67
N PRO A 546 27.09 6.67 -30.34
CA PRO A 546 26.91 6.61 -31.78
C PRO A 546 25.49 7.06 -32.17
N ALA A 547 25.38 7.74 -33.32
CA ALA A 547 24.09 8.13 -33.87
C ALA A 547 23.25 6.90 -34.22
N ASN A 548 21.96 6.96 -33.91
CA ASN A 548 20.96 5.94 -34.24
C ASN A 548 21.24 4.53 -33.66
N VAL A 549 21.94 4.47 -32.52
CA VAL A 549 22.15 3.24 -31.76
C VAL A 549 21.61 3.42 -30.33
N TRP A 550 20.59 2.64 -29.98
CA TRP A 550 20.13 2.48 -28.61
C TRP A 550 21.21 1.80 -27.78
N THR A 551 21.73 2.50 -26.79
CA THR A 551 22.79 2.01 -25.90
C THR A 551 22.22 1.78 -24.51
N SER A 552 22.36 0.58 -23.96
CA SER A 552 21.91 0.29 -22.60
C SER A 552 22.82 0.94 -21.56
N LEU A 553 22.23 1.55 -20.53
CA LEU A 553 22.96 2.03 -19.37
C LEU A 553 23.23 0.88 -18.39
N ASP A 554 24.45 0.86 -17.84
CA ASP A 554 24.85 -0.07 -16.79
C ASP A 554 24.84 0.64 -15.43
N PHE A 555 24.22 0.00 -14.43
CA PHE A 555 24.16 0.52 -13.06
C PHE A 555 24.03 -0.64 -12.06
N PRO A 556 24.46 -0.44 -10.80
CA PRO A 556 24.71 -1.54 -9.87
C PRO A 556 23.46 -2.24 -9.35
N LEU A 557 22.35 -1.51 -9.23
CA LEU A 557 21.10 -2.04 -8.71
C LEU A 557 19.91 -1.30 -9.33
N TYR A 558 18.92 -2.08 -9.75
CA TYR A 558 17.65 -1.58 -10.27
C TYR A 558 16.65 -1.39 -9.10
N ALA A 559 15.92 -0.27 -9.07
CA ALA A 559 14.91 0.00 -8.04
C ALA A 559 13.79 -1.05 -8.05
N PRO A 560 13.13 -1.35 -6.91
CA PRO A 560 12.10 -2.37 -6.84
C PRO A 560 10.87 -1.90 -7.62
N GLY A 561 10.40 -0.67 -7.39
CA GLY A 561 9.29 -0.06 -8.14
C GLY A 561 9.59 0.10 -9.62
N ALA A 562 10.83 0.31 -10.05
CA ALA A 562 11.15 0.41 -11.48
C ALA A 562 10.88 -0.88 -12.26
N ARG A 563 10.70 -2.03 -11.57
CA ARG A 563 10.44 -3.35 -12.17
C ARG A 563 8.97 -3.57 -12.48
N ASN A 564 8.12 -2.63 -12.07
CA ASN A 564 6.69 -2.77 -12.24
C ASN A 564 6.41 -2.68 -13.73
N ARG A 565 5.82 -3.75 -14.24
CA ARG A 565 5.38 -3.76 -15.62
C ARG A 565 4.06 -3.02 -15.70
N TRP A 566 3.70 -2.64 -16.90
CA TRP A 566 2.40 -2.09 -17.17
C TRP A 566 2.10 -0.73 -16.48
N GLY A 567 3.11 0.14 -16.36
CA GLY A 567 2.99 1.53 -15.89
C GLY A 567 3.84 2.49 -16.76
N THR A 568 3.54 3.79 -16.76
CA THR A 568 4.33 4.79 -17.51
C THR A 568 5.63 5.13 -16.75
N THR A 569 6.43 6.06 -17.25
CA THR A 569 7.52 6.70 -16.50
C THR A 569 7.48 8.18 -16.83
N ALA A 570 7.39 9.04 -15.83
CA ALA A 570 7.48 10.47 -16.04
C ALA A 570 8.95 10.86 -16.23
N TYR A 571 9.19 11.88 -17.05
CA TYR A 571 10.53 12.41 -17.27
C TYR A 571 10.63 13.82 -16.73
N ASP A 572 11.54 14.04 -15.78
CA ASP A 572 11.86 15.34 -15.19
C ASP A 572 13.09 15.93 -15.92
N PRO A 573 12.88 16.84 -16.89
CA PRO A 573 13.98 17.47 -17.63
C PRO A 573 14.73 18.53 -16.80
N ASP A 574 14.17 18.99 -15.67
CA ASP A 574 14.82 20.00 -14.82
C ASP A 574 15.97 19.36 -14.00
N ARG A 575 15.82 18.07 -13.67
CA ARG A 575 16.82 17.29 -12.91
C ARG A 575 17.49 16.18 -13.72
N HIS A 576 17.12 16.00 -14.98
CA HIS A 576 17.57 14.93 -15.88
C HIS A 576 17.38 13.53 -15.29
N GLN A 577 16.13 13.20 -14.94
CA GLN A 577 15.81 11.94 -14.28
C GLN A 577 14.49 11.33 -14.74
N LEU A 578 14.41 10.01 -14.64
CA LEU A 578 13.15 9.27 -14.72
C LEU A 578 12.51 9.22 -13.34
N LEU A 579 11.20 9.44 -13.30
CA LEU A 579 10.34 9.28 -12.13
C LEU A 579 9.36 8.15 -12.42
N PHE A 580 9.55 7.02 -11.74
CA PHE A 580 8.79 5.80 -11.99
C PHE A 580 7.87 5.52 -10.81
N TRP A 581 6.57 5.45 -11.07
CA TRP A 581 5.55 5.15 -10.08
C TRP A 581 4.46 4.24 -10.65
N GLY A 582 4.04 3.26 -9.85
CA GLY A 582 2.92 2.39 -10.19
C GLY A 582 3.25 1.26 -11.16
N GLY A 583 2.21 0.65 -11.71
CA GLY A 583 2.25 -0.54 -12.57
C GLY A 583 0.83 -0.94 -12.95
N GLY A 584 0.68 -2.09 -13.60
CA GLY A 584 -0.63 -2.62 -14.02
C GLY A 584 -0.87 -4.03 -13.53
N HIS A 585 -2.15 -4.44 -13.44
CA HIS A 585 -2.56 -5.80 -13.07
C HIS A 585 -1.94 -6.30 -11.75
N ALA A 586 -1.79 -5.41 -10.75
CA ALA A 586 -1.19 -5.73 -9.46
C ALA A 586 0.23 -6.30 -9.51
N THR A 587 1.00 -5.98 -10.55
CA THR A 587 2.41 -6.37 -10.62
C THR A 587 3.30 -5.65 -9.62
N SER A 588 2.75 -4.63 -8.96
CA SER A 588 3.36 -3.94 -7.83
C SER A 588 2.32 -3.41 -6.87
N LYS A 589 2.76 -3.23 -5.63
CA LYS A 589 1.98 -2.64 -4.54
C LYS A 589 2.70 -1.48 -3.87
N GLU A 590 3.99 -1.33 -4.18
CA GLU A 590 4.84 -0.29 -3.66
C GLU A 590 4.44 1.06 -4.27
N ASN A 591 4.16 2.03 -3.41
CA ASN A 591 3.72 3.36 -3.82
C ASN A 591 4.82 4.41 -3.80
N ASP A 592 6.08 4.00 -3.63
CA ASP A 592 7.22 4.87 -3.80
C ASP A 592 7.34 5.32 -5.26
N VAL A 593 7.96 6.49 -5.44
CA VAL A 593 8.40 6.95 -6.76
C VAL A 593 9.89 6.66 -6.83
N ALA A 594 10.29 5.77 -7.73
CA ALA A 594 11.69 5.46 -7.99
C ALA A 594 12.32 6.51 -8.90
N HIS A 595 13.50 6.98 -8.53
CA HIS A 595 14.26 7.99 -9.27
C HIS A 595 15.45 7.33 -9.96
N PHE A 596 15.58 7.51 -11.28
CA PHE A 596 16.81 7.19 -12.00
C PHE A 596 17.48 8.45 -12.50
N SER A 597 18.68 8.71 -12.00
CA SER A 597 19.48 9.85 -12.42
C SER A 597 20.24 9.55 -13.71
N LEU A 598 20.00 10.31 -14.78
CA LEU A 598 20.83 10.19 -15.99
C LEU A 598 22.24 10.73 -15.78
N ARG A 599 22.40 11.75 -14.93
CA ARG A 599 23.72 12.31 -14.61
C ARG A 599 24.48 11.45 -13.61
N GLY A 600 23.78 10.87 -12.63
CA GLY A 600 24.38 9.98 -11.64
C GLY A 600 24.57 8.54 -12.13
N GLY A 601 23.74 8.05 -13.04
CA GLY A 601 23.78 6.66 -13.48
C GLY A 601 23.34 5.67 -12.39
N CYS A 602 22.36 6.03 -11.56
CA CYS A 602 21.91 5.20 -10.45
C CYS A 602 20.42 5.36 -10.13
N TRP A 603 19.84 4.30 -9.57
CA TRP A 603 18.50 4.32 -8.97
C TRP A 603 18.56 4.67 -7.49
N THR A 604 17.58 5.43 -7.02
CA THR A 604 17.29 5.67 -5.59
C THR A 604 15.79 5.76 -5.35
N ILE A 605 15.36 5.61 -4.10
CA ILE A 605 13.96 5.77 -3.66
C ILE A 605 13.92 6.74 -2.46
N GLY A 606 12.79 7.43 -2.24
CA GLY A 606 12.70 8.50 -1.24
C GLY A 606 12.37 8.04 0.19
N TYR A 607 11.62 6.95 0.33
CA TYR A 607 11.08 6.50 1.61
C TYR A 607 10.79 5.00 1.60
N HIS A 608 10.55 4.42 2.78
CA HIS A 608 9.98 3.08 2.90
C HIS A 608 8.56 3.10 2.30
N PRO A 609 8.28 2.32 1.24
CA PRO A 609 6.97 2.32 0.60
C PRO A 609 5.88 1.80 1.52
N ASP A 610 4.67 2.34 1.37
CA ASP A 610 3.49 1.79 2.01
C ASP A 610 3.16 0.42 1.42
N ASP A 611 2.63 -0.46 2.26
CA ASP A 611 2.21 -1.81 1.89
C ASP A 611 0.69 -1.93 2.06
N PRO A 612 -0.11 -1.76 1.00
CA PRO A 612 -1.57 -1.79 1.10
C PRO A 612 -2.07 -3.16 1.55
N ILE A 613 -3.09 -3.16 2.42
CA ILE A 613 -3.60 -4.36 3.10
C ILE A 613 -4.39 -5.29 2.17
N ASP A 614 -5.21 -4.72 1.28
CA ASP A 614 -6.01 -5.50 0.33
C ASP A 614 -5.32 -5.71 -1.02
N LYS A 615 -5.73 -6.77 -1.73
CA LYS A 615 -5.07 -7.20 -2.97
C LYS A 615 -5.43 -6.26 -4.12
N VAL A 616 -4.39 -5.75 -4.77
CA VAL A 616 -4.36 -4.69 -5.81
C VAL A 616 -4.98 -5.09 -7.16
N TYR A 617 -5.49 -6.31 -7.34
CA TYR A 617 -5.80 -6.86 -8.68
C TYR A 617 -7.09 -6.33 -9.31
N ALA A 618 -8.10 -5.96 -8.52
CA ALA A 618 -9.41 -5.52 -9.03
C ALA A 618 -9.76 -4.07 -8.66
N SER A 619 -9.44 -3.64 -7.44
CA SER A 619 -9.64 -2.26 -6.97
C SER A 619 -8.90 -2.05 -5.65
N GLN A 620 -8.22 -0.92 -5.48
CA GLN A 620 -7.88 -0.43 -4.15
C GLN A 620 -9.14 0.18 -3.53
N PRO A 621 -9.62 -0.27 -2.36
CA PRO A 621 -10.75 0.36 -1.71
C PRO A 621 -10.44 1.81 -1.28
N THR A 622 -9.15 2.14 -1.13
CA THR A 622 -8.68 3.45 -0.68
C THR A 622 -7.58 4.01 -1.61
N PRO A 623 -7.75 5.24 -2.15
CA PRO A 623 -6.78 5.83 -3.08
C PRO A 623 -5.51 6.40 -2.42
N LEU A 624 -5.55 6.74 -1.12
CA LEU A 624 -4.44 7.39 -0.41
C LEU A 624 -4.07 6.61 0.84
N SER A 625 -2.79 6.59 1.20
CA SER A 625 -2.30 6.03 2.46
C SER A 625 -2.44 7.02 3.61
N PHE A 626 -2.14 6.55 4.83
CA PHE A 626 -2.09 7.39 6.04
C PHE A 626 -1.00 8.49 6.01
N ASN A 627 -0.13 8.48 4.99
CA ASN A 627 0.90 9.48 4.77
C ASN A 627 0.61 10.39 3.56
N ASP A 628 -0.63 10.43 3.06
CA ASP A 628 -1.07 11.17 1.86
C ASP A 628 -0.47 10.67 0.53
N ARG A 629 0.16 9.50 0.55
CA ARG A 629 0.77 8.90 -0.63
C ARG A 629 -0.27 8.19 -1.46
N VAL A 630 -0.17 8.31 -2.79
CA VAL A 630 -1.15 7.70 -3.69
C VAL A 630 -0.86 6.21 -3.83
N HIS A 631 -1.83 5.37 -3.48
CA HIS A 631 -1.73 3.93 -3.74
C HIS A 631 -1.77 3.65 -5.24
N VAL A 632 -1.01 2.65 -5.67
CA VAL A 632 -0.95 2.27 -7.09
C VAL A 632 -2.34 1.78 -7.55
N PRO A 633 -2.95 2.42 -8.57
CA PRO A 633 -4.21 1.99 -9.12
C PRO A 633 -4.06 0.65 -9.89
N VAL A 634 -5.17 0.07 -10.34
CA VAL A 634 -5.15 -1.15 -11.18
C VAL A 634 -4.27 -1.00 -12.42
N HIS A 635 -4.22 0.21 -12.98
CA HIS A 635 -3.39 0.61 -14.10
C HIS A 635 -2.95 2.06 -13.93
N ALA A 636 -1.66 2.33 -14.15
CA ALA A 636 -1.08 3.68 -14.08
C ALA A 636 -0.61 4.23 -15.44
N TYR A 637 -0.84 3.51 -16.56
CA TYR A 637 -0.36 3.97 -17.87
C TYR A 637 -0.95 5.32 -18.24
N LYS A 638 -0.07 6.23 -18.67
CA LYS A 638 -0.39 7.56 -19.18
C LYS A 638 -1.20 8.41 -18.22
N ALA A 639 -1.38 7.95 -16.98
CA ALA A 639 -2.18 8.62 -15.97
C ALA A 639 -1.36 9.63 -15.16
N TYR A 640 -0.06 9.75 -15.46
CA TYR A 640 0.83 10.69 -14.80
C TYR A 640 1.93 11.19 -15.72
N CYS A 641 2.42 12.40 -15.45
CA CYS A 641 3.53 13.04 -16.16
C CYS A 641 4.27 14.01 -15.24
N TYR A 642 5.45 14.51 -15.64
CA TYR A 642 6.12 15.59 -14.94
C TYR A 642 5.77 16.93 -15.58
N ASP A 643 5.34 17.88 -14.77
CA ASP A 643 5.07 19.25 -15.17
C ASP A 643 6.20 20.17 -14.71
N ALA A 644 6.98 20.71 -15.65
CA ALA A 644 8.10 21.58 -15.36
C ALA A 644 7.67 22.94 -14.77
N ALA A 645 6.47 23.43 -15.13
CA ALA A 645 5.94 24.68 -14.59
C ALA A 645 5.60 24.57 -13.09
N ALA A 646 5.05 23.44 -12.65
CA ALA A 646 4.80 23.13 -11.25
C ALA A 646 6.04 22.57 -10.52
N GLY A 647 7.04 22.09 -11.27
CA GLY A 647 8.21 21.39 -10.72
C GLY A 647 7.86 20.05 -10.07
N LYS A 648 6.80 19.38 -10.56
CA LYS A 648 6.16 18.24 -9.88
C LYS A 648 5.78 17.14 -10.85
N MET A 649 5.80 15.89 -10.39
CA MET A 649 5.12 14.79 -11.08
C MET A 649 3.65 14.80 -10.68
N LEU A 650 2.75 14.79 -11.64
CA LEU A 650 1.30 14.81 -11.42
C LEU A 650 0.70 13.45 -11.75
N TYR A 651 -0.12 12.92 -10.86
CA TYR A 651 -1.09 11.87 -11.16
C TYR A 651 -2.47 12.49 -11.02
N PHE A 652 -3.04 12.92 -12.16
CA PHE A 652 -4.24 13.74 -12.21
C PHE A 652 -4.15 14.97 -11.29
N ASP A 653 -5.01 15.06 -10.28
CA ASP A 653 -5.07 16.13 -9.30
C ASP A 653 -4.04 15.97 -8.18
N ARG A 654 -3.41 14.81 -8.01
CA ARG A 654 -2.37 14.56 -7.02
C ARG A 654 -1.00 14.88 -7.58
N ALA A 655 -0.07 15.23 -6.70
CA ALA A 655 1.28 15.57 -7.10
C ALA A 655 2.33 14.99 -6.16
N TYR A 656 3.43 14.55 -6.75
CA TYR A 656 4.66 14.17 -6.09
C TYR A 656 5.72 15.24 -6.33
N ASN A 657 6.42 15.63 -5.27
CA ASN A 657 7.44 16.66 -5.28
C ASN A 657 8.84 16.02 -5.31
N PRO A 658 9.55 16.04 -6.45
CA PRO A 658 10.87 15.39 -6.57
C PRO A 658 11.96 16.04 -5.70
N ALA A 659 11.80 17.33 -5.34
CA ALA A 659 12.75 18.02 -4.46
C ALA A 659 12.68 17.49 -3.03
N VAL A 660 11.45 17.23 -2.54
CA VAL A 660 11.18 16.67 -1.21
C VAL A 660 11.24 15.14 -1.21
N ARG A 661 11.04 14.53 -2.37
CA ARG A 661 10.84 13.09 -2.58
C ARG A 661 9.64 12.53 -1.79
N GLU A 662 8.52 13.27 -1.81
CA GLU A 662 7.28 12.91 -1.12
C GLU A 662 6.04 13.40 -1.90
N TRP A 663 4.90 12.75 -1.69
CA TRP A 663 3.61 13.21 -2.19
C TRP A 663 3.14 14.47 -1.46
N GLU A 664 2.58 15.42 -2.21
CA GLU A 664 1.94 16.61 -1.68
C GLU A 664 0.63 16.24 -0.97
N PRO A 665 0.38 16.75 0.25
CA PRO A 665 -0.84 16.41 0.98
C PRO A 665 -2.13 16.82 0.25
N GLN A 666 -2.11 18.00 -0.38
CA GLN A 666 -3.30 18.61 -0.98
C GLN A 666 -3.34 18.39 -2.50
N PRO A 667 -4.52 18.02 -3.07
CA PRO A 667 -4.69 17.94 -4.50
C PRO A 667 -4.81 19.33 -5.14
N PHE A 668 -4.55 19.40 -6.45
CA PHE A 668 -4.84 20.54 -7.31
C PHE A 668 -6.32 20.50 -7.74
N PRO A 669 -7.16 21.46 -7.31
CA PRO A 669 -8.60 21.42 -7.59
C PRO A 669 -8.92 21.76 -9.06
N GLY A 670 -10.14 21.39 -9.48
CA GLY A 670 -10.73 21.80 -10.77
C GLY A 670 -10.68 20.76 -11.89
N LEU A 671 -10.15 19.56 -11.62
CA LEU A 671 -10.08 18.47 -12.60
C LEU A 671 -11.29 17.54 -12.48
N ASP A 672 -11.92 17.22 -13.61
CA ASP A 672 -12.98 16.19 -13.70
C ASP A 672 -12.50 15.06 -14.62
N HIS A 673 -12.46 13.84 -14.09
CA HIS A 673 -11.93 12.66 -14.78
C HIS A 673 -12.55 11.35 -14.27
N ARG A 674 -12.48 10.26 -15.06
CA ARG A 674 -12.96 8.90 -14.69
C ARG A 674 -11.82 7.95 -14.29
N GLY A 675 -10.73 8.50 -13.74
CA GLY A 675 -9.56 7.70 -13.37
C GLY A 675 -8.74 7.17 -14.56
N PRO A 676 -7.75 6.31 -14.29
CA PRO A 676 -6.69 5.97 -15.25
C PRO A 676 -7.14 5.13 -16.45
N MET A 677 -8.29 4.46 -16.38
CA MET A 677 -8.79 3.66 -17.51
C MET A 677 -9.38 4.52 -18.64
N HIS A 678 -9.80 5.75 -18.31
CA HIS A 678 -10.57 6.63 -19.20
C HIS A 678 -9.97 8.02 -19.30
N SER A 679 -8.71 8.19 -18.90
CA SER A 679 -8.05 9.48 -18.90
C SER A 679 -6.54 9.30 -19.08
N PHE A 680 -5.91 10.21 -19.80
CA PHE A 680 -4.45 10.23 -19.96
C PHE A 680 -3.92 11.67 -20.00
N MET A 681 -2.63 11.80 -19.67
CA MET A 681 -1.94 13.06 -19.45
C MET A 681 -0.76 13.24 -20.38
N ALA A 682 -0.41 14.49 -20.67
CA ALA A 682 0.85 14.85 -21.31
C ALA A 682 1.37 16.18 -20.76
N PRO A 683 2.69 16.35 -20.65
CA PRO A 683 3.27 17.63 -20.26
C PRO A 683 3.29 18.61 -21.44
N THR A 684 3.13 19.90 -21.15
CA THR A 684 3.35 21.01 -22.10
C THR A 684 4.10 22.14 -21.40
N PRO A 685 4.76 23.07 -22.13
CA PRO A 685 5.36 24.27 -21.53
C PRO A 685 4.36 25.18 -20.80
N ARG A 686 3.05 25.05 -21.08
CA ARG A 686 2.00 25.84 -20.43
C ARG A 686 1.47 25.21 -19.13
N GLY A 687 1.83 23.95 -18.87
CA GLY A 687 1.24 23.10 -17.84
C GLY A 687 0.87 21.72 -18.38
N ALA A 688 0.70 20.75 -17.49
CA ALA A 688 0.20 19.43 -17.86
C ALA A 688 -1.23 19.51 -18.38
N VAL A 689 -1.50 18.73 -19.43
CA VAL A 689 -2.85 18.54 -19.96
C VAL A 689 -3.38 17.16 -19.60
N THR A 690 -4.66 17.10 -19.26
CA THR A 690 -5.39 15.85 -19.03
C THR A 690 -6.56 15.81 -19.99
N TYR A 691 -6.64 14.75 -20.78
CA TYR A 691 -7.85 14.45 -21.55
C TYR A 691 -8.63 13.33 -20.86
N SER A 692 -9.91 13.58 -20.63
CA SER A 692 -10.88 12.62 -20.13
C SER A 692 -12.15 12.68 -20.97
N ASP A 693 -13.06 11.75 -20.75
CA ASP A 693 -14.40 11.80 -21.33
C ASP A 693 -15.22 13.01 -20.85
N LYS A 694 -14.71 13.76 -19.86
CA LYS A 694 -15.29 15.01 -19.35
C LYS A 694 -14.75 16.24 -20.10
N GLY A 695 -13.68 16.09 -20.89
CA GLY A 695 -13.09 17.13 -21.71
C GLY A 695 -11.56 17.18 -21.60
N LEU A 696 -11.00 18.24 -22.17
CA LEU A 696 -9.58 18.55 -22.07
C LEU A 696 -9.35 19.59 -20.96
N PHE A 697 -8.35 19.39 -20.12
CA PHE A 697 -8.02 20.28 -19.02
C PHE A 697 -6.53 20.61 -19.04
N LEU A 698 -6.17 21.81 -18.58
CA LEU A 698 -4.80 22.30 -18.44
C LEU A 698 -4.58 22.76 -17.00
N LEU A 699 -3.49 22.31 -16.37
CA LEU A 699 -3.06 22.83 -15.08
C LEU A 699 -2.41 24.21 -15.27
N ASP A 700 -2.92 25.22 -14.57
CA ASP A 700 -2.19 26.46 -14.34
C ASP A 700 -1.39 26.31 -13.04
N ALA A 701 -0.08 26.07 -13.17
CA ALA A 701 0.82 25.88 -12.04
C ALA A 701 0.91 27.11 -11.12
N LYS A 702 0.66 28.32 -11.62
CA LYS A 702 0.74 29.55 -10.81
C LYS A 702 -0.44 29.67 -9.86
N SER A 703 -1.66 29.44 -10.36
CA SER A 703 -2.86 29.45 -9.52
C SER A 703 -3.08 28.12 -8.80
N GLY A 704 -2.41 27.05 -9.23
CA GLY A 704 -2.61 25.70 -8.71
C GLY A 704 -3.98 25.14 -9.02
N ARG A 705 -4.53 25.42 -10.22
CA ARG A 705 -5.88 25.00 -10.60
C ARG A 705 -5.92 24.41 -11.99
N TRP A 706 -6.74 23.38 -12.15
CA TRP A 706 -7.10 22.84 -13.45
C TRP A 706 -8.19 23.67 -14.11
N ASN A 707 -7.98 24.00 -15.38
CA ASN A 707 -8.90 24.77 -16.20
C ASN A 707 -9.35 23.92 -17.38
N LYS A 708 -10.66 23.84 -17.62
CA LYS A 708 -11.19 23.16 -18.78
C LYS A 708 -10.89 23.99 -20.04
N LEU A 709 -10.27 23.35 -21.03
CA LEU A 709 -9.99 23.96 -22.32
C LEU A 709 -11.18 23.79 -23.28
N PRO A 710 -11.41 24.75 -24.19
CA PRO A 710 -12.43 24.61 -25.24
C PRO A 710 -12.06 23.48 -26.21
N TRP A 711 -13.07 22.87 -26.84
CA TRP A 711 -12.87 21.88 -27.91
C TRP A 711 -13.73 22.28 -29.11
N ASP A 712 -13.11 22.92 -30.09
CA ASP A 712 -13.77 23.34 -31.33
C ASP A 712 -13.45 22.36 -32.47
N GLY A 713 -14.26 21.32 -32.61
CA GLY A 713 -14.09 20.33 -33.66
C GLY A 713 -14.80 19.00 -33.37
N PRO A 714 -14.62 17.98 -34.23
CA PRO A 714 -15.24 16.68 -34.03
C PRO A 714 -14.75 16.03 -32.73
N PRO A 715 -15.60 15.26 -32.03
CA PRO A 715 -15.18 14.55 -30.83
C PRO A 715 -14.12 13.50 -31.16
N PHE A 716 -13.19 13.28 -30.23
CA PHE A 716 -12.19 12.21 -30.33
C PHE A 716 -12.83 10.81 -30.20
N GLY A 717 -13.87 10.68 -29.36
CA GLY A 717 -14.58 9.43 -29.09
C GLY A 717 -14.35 8.88 -27.68
N PRO A 718 -14.84 7.65 -27.39
CA PRO A 718 -14.62 7.00 -26.11
C PRO A 718 -13.13 6.72 -25.89
N ILE A 719 -12.70 6.84 -24.63
CA ILE A 719 -11.31 6.67 -24.23
C ILE A 719 -11.14 5.33 -23.51
N TRP A 720 -10.05 4.65 -23.85
CA TRP A 720 -9.54 3.50 -23.12
C TRP A 720 -8.02 3.61 -22.96
N CYS A 721 -7.46 3.13 -21.85
CA CYS A 721 -6.01 3.15 -21.60
C CYS A 721 -5.18 2.40 -22.67
N ASP A 722 -5.80 1.37 -23.27
CA ASP A 722 -5.44 0.62 -24.49
C ASP A 722 -5.09 1.46 -25.72
N GLY A 723 -3.80 1.73 -26.01
CA GLY A 723 -3.36 2.13 -27.36
C GLY A 723 -3.73 3.53 -27.86
N HIS A 724 -4.37 4.34 -27.02
CA HIS A 724 -4.66 5.74 -27.32
C HIS A 724 -3.45 6.63 -27.02
N GLY A 725 -3.12 7.56 -27.91
CA GLY A 725 -1.97 8.45 -27.77
C GLY A 725 -2.37 9.89 -27.45
N LEU A 726 -1.57 10.56 -26.61
CA LEU A 726 -1.59 12.01 -26.41
C LEU A 726 -0.15 12.52 -26.30
N ARG A 727 0.25 13.43 -27.19
CA ARG A 727 1.57 14.07 -27.14
C ARG A 727 1.56 15.52 -27.55
N TYR A 728 2.43 16.30 -26.91
CA TYR A 728 2.71 17.67 -27.28
C TYR A 728 3.77 17.75 -28.39
N ASP A 729 3.49 18.60 -29.38
CA ASP A 729 4.40 18.99 -30.44
C ASP A 729 4.82 20.44 -30.22
N SER A 730 6.06 20.62 -29.76
CA SER A 730 6.63 21.92 -29.42
C SER A 730 6.88 22.83 -30.63
N LYS A 731 6.97 22.27 -31.85
CA LYS A 731 7.22 23.05 -33.07
C LYS A 731 5.96 23.72 -33.57
N ARG A 732 4.81 23.06 -33.39
CA ARG A 732 3.49 23.53 -33.86
C ARG A 732 2.60 24.05 -32.73
N ASP A 733 3.06 23.97 -31.49
CA ASP A 733 2.31 24.28 -30.26
C ASP A 733 0.92 23.61 -30.24
N CYS A 734 0.90 22.30 -30.48
CA CYS A 734 -0.34 21.54 -30.60
C CYS A 734 -0.24 20.18 -29.89
N LEU A 735 -1.39 19.57 -29.63
CA LEU A 735 -1.50 18.21 -29.11
C LEU A 735 -1.93 17.25 -30.22
N TRP A 736 -1.23 16.13 -30.31
CA TRP A 736 -1.56 15.00 -31.17
C TRP A 736 -2.29 13.93 -30.36
N PHE A 737 -3.52 13.65 -30.78
CA PHE A 737 -4.31 12.55 -30.24
C PHE A 737 -4.39 11.42 -31.27
N ALA A 738 -4.36 10.17 -30.83
CA ALA A 738 -4.57 9.04 -31.72
C ALA A 738 -5.34 7.92 -31.03
N ASN A 739 -6.16 7.20 -31.79
CA ASN A 739 -6.79 5.95 -31.36
C ASN A 739 -6.43 4.81 -32.33
N ASP A 740 -7.25 3.77 -32.39
CA ASP A 740 -7.07 2.63 -33.29
C ASP A 740 -7.36 2.94 -34.78
N LYS A 741 -8.04 4.07 -35.05
CA LYS A 741 -8.60 4.43 -36.36
C LYS A 741 -8.00 5.69 -36.97
N ASP A 742 -7.75 6.71 -36.16
CA ASP A 742 -7.49 8.06 -36.65
C ASP A 742 -6.54 8.87 -35.74
N ILE A 743 -6.06 10.00 -36.29
CA ILE A 743 -5.24 11.00 -35.60
C ILE A 743 -5.99 12.35 -35.59
N TRP A 744 -5.95 13.05 -34.46
CA TRP A 744 -6.45 14.42 -34.31
C TRP A 744 -5.33 15.36 -33.94
N ARG A 745 -5.40 16.58 -34.47
CA ARG A 745 -4.64 17.73 -34.01
C ARG A 745 -5.54 18.61 -33.14
N TYR A 746 -5.04 19.03 -31.98
CA TYR A 746 -5.65 20.09 -31.18
C TYR A 746 -4.68 21.25 -31.06
N ASP A 747 -5.08 22.41 -31.55
CA ASP A 747 -4.27 23.63 -31.53
C ASP A 747 -4.45 24.36 -30.20
N LEU A 748 -3.39 24.39 -29.36
CA LEU A 748 -3.48 24.93 -27.99
C LEU A 748 -3.85 26.42 -27.92
N PRO A 749 -3.35 27.31 -28.81
CA PRO A 749 -3.76 28.71 -28.81
C PRO A 749 -5.25 28.93 -29.11
N THR A 750 -5.81 28.18 -30.06
CA THR A 750 -7.15 28.45 -30.59
C THR A 750 -8.25 27.54 -30.04
N GLY A 751 -7.89 26.37 -29.52
CA GLY A 751 -8.84 25.34 -29.10
C GLY A 751 -9.41 24.50 -30.25
N LYS A 752 -8.94 24.72 -31.48
CA LYS A 752 -9.42 24.02 -32.68
C LYS A 752 -8.92 22.58 -32.71
N ALA A 753 -9.85 21.63 -32.81
CA ALA A 753 -9.60 20.21 -32.99
C ALA A 753 -9.89 19.79 -34.44
N THR A 754 -8.96 19.10 -35.10
CA THR A 754 -9.11 18.64 -36.49
C THR A 754 -8.76 17.16 -36.60
N LYS A 755 -9.69 16.37 -37.15
CA LYS A 755 -9.47 14.96 -37.49
C LYS A 755 -8.75 14.85 -38.84
N LEU A 756 -7.64 14.12 -38.91
CA LEU A 756 -6.76 14.14 -40.09
C LEU A 756 -7.04 13.07 -41.15
N GLY A 757 -7.73 11.98 -40.82
CA GLY A 757 -8.05 10.92 -41.80
C GLY A 757 -6.83 10.22 -42.40
N ILE A 758 -5.76 10.06 -41.61
CA ILE A 758 -4.50 9.45 -42.06
C ILE A 758 -4.68 7.93 -42.19
N ALA A 759 -4.28 7.37 -43.34
CA ALA A 759 -4.28 5.92 -43.55
C ALA A 759 -3.26 5.23 -42.63
N LYS A 760 -3.73 4.27 -41.82
CA LYS A 760 -2.87 3.45 -40.96
C LYS A 760 -2.17 2.34 -41.77
N PRO A 761 -0.82 2.30 -41.82
CA PRO A 761 -0.11 1.18 -42.42
C PRO A 761 -0.50 -0.16 -41.78
N LYS A 762 -0.66 -1.21 -42.59
CA LYS A 762 -1.06 -2.53 -42.08
C LYS A 762 -0.07 -3.09 -41.07
N ALA A 763 1.22 -2.79 -41.23
CA ALA A 763 2.29 -3.24 -40.36
C ALA A 763 2.16 -2.75 -38.91
N LEU A 764 1.43 -1.65 -38.66
CA LEU A 764 1.18 -1.17 -37.30
C LEU A 764 0.13 -2.03 -36.56
N GLY A 765 -0.64 -2.89 -37.24
CA GLY A 765 -1.62 -3.74 -36.58
C GLY A 765 -2.79 -2.95 -35.98
N GLN A 766 -3.14 -3.22 -34.72
CA GLN A 766 -4.37 -2.71 -34.10
C GLN A 766 -4.37 -1.19 -33.88
N PHE A 767 -3.32 -0.62 -33.30
CA PHE A 767 -3.29 0.79 -32.87
C PHE A 767 -2.32 1.64 -33.70
N ILE A 768 -2.60 2.94 -33.86
CA ILE A 768 -1.75 3.83 -34.65
C ILE A 768 -0.45 4.17 -33.92
N PHE A 769 -0.54 4.67 -32.68
CA PHE A 769 0.63 5.02 -31.87
C PHE A 769 0.95 4.01 -30.76
N TRP A 770 0.09 2.99 -30.54
CA TRP A 770 0.27 1.99 -29.50
C TRP A 770 0.46 2.61 -28.09
N GLY A 771 1.35 2.02 -27.29
CA GLY A 771 1.63 2.39 -25.91
C GLY A 771 2.31 3.75 -25.82
N GLU A 772 3.64 3.76 -25.81
CA GLU A 772 4.45 4.96 -25.55
C GLU A 772 5.07 5.50 -26.85
N GLN A 773 5.15 6.83 -26.93
CA GLN A 773 5.70 7.56 -28.05
C GLN A 773 6.41 8.83 -27.56
N VAL A 774 7.25 9.43 -28.40
CA VAL A 774 7.93 10.68 -28.05
C VAL A 774 8.12 11.56 -29.28
N TYR A 775 7.85 12.85 -29.13
CA TYR A 775 8.12 13.83 -30.17
C TYR A 775 9.58 14.26 -30.10
N LEU A 776 10.26 14.29 -31.24
CA LEU A 776 11.65 14.69 -31.41
C LEU A 776 11.68 16.04 -32.13
N PRO A 777 11.80 17.18 -31.42
CA PRO A 777 11.66 18.51 -32.01
C PRO A 777 12.70 18.80 -33.10
N ASP A 778 13.95 18.39 -32.87
CA ASP A 778 15.06 18.62 -33.81
C ASP A 778 14.89 17.84 -35.11
N ALA A 779 14.29 16.64 -35.04
CA ALA A 779 14.01 15.82 -36.19
C ALA A 779 12.63 16.09 -36.82
N ASP A 780 11.71 16.75 -36.12
CA ASP A 780 10.30 16.89 -36.51
C ASP A 780 9.64 15.53 -36.82
N LEU A 781 9.79 14.59 -35.87
CA LEU A 781 9.29 13.22 -35.96
C LEU A 781 8.71 12.75 -34.62
N MET A 782 7.70 11.90 -34.68
CA MET A 782 7.19 11.15 -33.53
C MET A 782 7.74 9.73 -33.58
N LEU A 783 8.58 9.35 -32.62
CA LEU A 783 9.12 8.00 -32.50
C LEU A 783 8.17 7.12 -31.70
N LEU A 784 7.89 5.92 -32.22
CA LEU A 784 7.11 4.89 -31.54
C LEU A 784 8.04 3.88 -30.87
N MET A 785 7.67 3.52 -29.64
CA MET A 785 8.44 2.63 -28.77
C MET A 785 8.52 1.20 -29.31
N ARG A 786 7.40 0.67 -29.79
CA ARG A 786 7.29 -0.71 -30.26
C ARG A 786 8.16 -0.97 -31.50
N LEU A 787 8.70 -2.19 -31.59
CA LEU A 787 9.30 -2.70 -32.83
C LEU A 787 8.24 -3.43 -33.66
N PHE A 788 8.26 -3.19 -34.97
CA PHE A 788 7.33 -3.79 -35.91
C PHE A 788 8.09 -4.62 -36.94
N ALA A 789 7.49 -5.73 -37.36
CA ALA A 789 8.05 -6.56 -38.42
C ALA A 789 7.96 -5.80 -39.75
N ALA A 790 9.11 -5.45 -40.30
CA ALA A 790 9.24 -4.89 -41.64
C ALA A 790 9.07 -5.97 -42.71
N PRO A 791 8.87 -5.62 -44.00
CA PRO A 791 8.67 -6.59 -45.08
C PRO A 791 9.80 -7.61 -45.26
N ASP A 792 11.01 -7.32 -44.78
CA ASP A 792 12.16 -8.24 -44.78
C ASP A 792 12.18 -9.19 -43.56
N GLY A 793 11.15 -9.14 -42.71
CA GLY A 793 11.03 -9.93 -41.49
C GLY A 793 11.80 -9.38 -40.29
N LYS A 794 12.58 -8.30 -40.45
CA LYS A 794 13.34 -7.71 -39.33
C LYS A 794 12.45 -6.79 -38.50
N LEU A 795 12.68 -6.77 -37.20
CA LEU A 795 12.03 -5.83 -36.29
C LEU A 795 12.68 -4.44 -36.39
N ARG A 796 11.88 -3.40 -36.63
CA ARG A 796 12.35 -2.01 -36.77
C ARG A 796 11.45 -1.03 -36.00
N ASN A 797 12.02 0.10 -35.58
CA ASN A 797 11.23 1.21 -35.05
C ASN A 797 10.43 1.88 -36.17
N ALA A 798 9.25 2.38 -35.83
CA ALA A 798 8.44 3.22 -36.70
C ALA A 798 8.47 4.67 -36.20
N VAL A 799 8.52 5.61 -37.14
CA VAL A 799 8.36 7.04 -36.88
C VAL A 799 7.19 7.58 -37.69
N TRP A 800 6.47 8.55 -37.14
CA TRP A 800 5.45 9.31 -37.85
C TRP A 800 5.93 10.74 -38.07
N ASN A 801 5.74 11.28 -39.27
CA ASN A 801 6.12 12.64 -39.61
C ASN A 801 4.87 13.55 -39.61
N PRO A 802 4.75 14.47 -38.62
CA PRO A 802 3.59 15.35 -38.55
C PRO A 802 3.49 16.36 -39.71
N ALA A 803 4.58 16.58 -40.47
CA ALA A 803 4.60 17.53 -41.58
C ALA A 803 3.92 17.00 -42.84
N ASP A 804 4.03 15.69 -43.12
CA ASP A 804 3.46 15.05 -44.31
C ASP A 804 2.37 13.99 -43.99
N GLY A 805 2.19 13.67 -42.70
CA GLY A 805 1.20 12.71 -42.22
C GLY A 805 1.57 11.25 -42.45
N ARG A 806 2.80 10.93 -42.87
CA ARG A 806 3.23 9.57 -43.25
C ARG A 806 4.04 8.88 -42.15
N PHE A 807 4.04 7.55 -42.22
CA PHE A 807 4.86 6.68 -41.37
C PHE A 807 6.09 6.19 -42.12
N TYR A 808 7.19 6.04 -41.39
CA TYR A 808 8.47 5.59 -41.92
C TYR A 808 9.11 4.54 -41.00
N TRP A 809 9.78 3.56 -41.61
CA TRP A 809 10.73 2.69 -40.95
C TRP A 809 11.99 3.47 -40.60
N ALA A 810 12.48 3.35 -39.36
CA ALA A 810 13.76 3.89 -38.93
C ALA A 810 14.76 2.75 -38.64
N ASP A 811 15.96 2.85 -39.20
CA ASP A 811 17.05 1.88 -39.00
C ASP A 811 17.81 2.20 -37.71
N LEU A 812 17.21 1.80 -36.57
CA LEU A 812 17.79 1.97 -35.25
C LEU A 812 18.33 0.62 -34.74
N ARG A 813 19.57 0.61 -34.27
CA ARG A 813 20.23 -0.58 -33.73
C ARG A 813 20.25 -0.58 -32.22
N PHE A 814 20.37 -1.74 -31.60
CA PHE A 814 20.51 -1.88 -30.15
C PHE A 814 21.86 -2.46 -29.79
N GLU A 815 22.53 -1.86 -28.81
CA GLU A 815 23.79 -2.33 -28.26
C GLU A 815 23.75 -2.34 -26.73
N ALA A 816 24.18 -3.45 -26.15
CA ALA A 816 24.34 -3.60 -24.71
C ALA A 816 25.76 -4.08 -24.39
N LYS A 817 26.45 -3.36 -23.50
CA LYS A 817 27.86 -3.66 -23.14
C LYS A 817 28.77 -3.75 -24.38
N GLY A 818 28.56 -2.85 -25.34
CA GLY A 818 29.32 -2.79 -26.60
C GLY A 818 29.05 -3.94 -27.57
N LYS A 819 27.97 -4.71 -27.39
CA LYS A 819 27.60 -5.83 -28.26
C LYS A 819 26.22 -5.60 -28.89
N PRO A 820 26.04 -5.90 -30.18
CA PRO A 820 24.72 -5.85 -30.82
C PRO A 820 23.70 -6.74 -30.10
N VAL A 821 22.47 -6.23 -29.99
CA VAL A 821 21.31 -6.94 -29.46
C VAL A 821 20.28 -7.07 -30.57
N GLU A 822 19.91 -8.30 -30.90
CA GLU A 822 18.83 -8.61 -31.84
C GLU A 822 17.64 -9.23 -31.10
N PHE A 823 16.44 -8.77 -31.43
CA PHE A 823 15.19 -9.26 -30.85
C PHE A 823 14.47 -10.19 -31.82
N LYS A 824 13.99 -11.33 -31.32
CA LYS A 824 13.22 -12.31 -32.12
C LYS A 824 11.71 -12.04 -32.10
N ASP A 825 11.23 -11.50 -30.98
CA ASP A 825 9.84 -11.10 -30.76
C ASP A 825 9.82 -9.64 -30.26
N ASN A 826 8.62 -9.07 -30.04
CA ASN A 826 8.52 -7.74 -29.45
C ASN A 826 9.10 -7.75 -28.01
N PRO A 827 10.23 -7.08 -27.76
CA PRO A 827 10.91 -7.13 -26.46
C PRO A 827 10.33 -6.13 -25.46
N PHE A 828 9.36 -5.33 -25.90
CA PHE A 828 8.85 -4.20 -25.14
C PHE A 828 7.38 -4.40 -24.80
N SER A 829 7.05 -4.18 -23.54
CA SER A 829 5.67 -4.19 -23.08
C SER A 829 4.95 -2.91 -23.52
N TRP A 830 3.65 -2.89 -23.25
CA TRP A 830 2.77 -1.77 -23.52
C TRP A 830 3.17 -0.44 -22.86
N SER A 831 4.11 -0.48 -21.91
CA SER A 831 4.36 0.62 -20.98
C SER A 831 5.83 0.94 -20.77
N ASP A 832 6.73 0.42 -21.61
CA ASP A 832 8.13 0.82 -21.55
C ASP A 832 8.24 2.28 -22.04
N ALA A 833 8.53 3.21 -21.14
CA ALA A 833 8.29 4.63 -21.38
C ALA A 833 9.36 5.27 -22.25
N LEU A 834 8.92 6.11 -23.20
CA LEU A 834 9.79 6.96 -24.01
C LEU A 834 9.74 8.41 -23.55
N ALA A 835 10.91 9.01 -23.45
CA ALA A 835 11.09 10.43 -23.16
C ALA A 835 12.19 11.05 -24.04
N TYR A 836 12.20 12.37 -24.12
CA TYR A 836 13.26 13.12 -24.78
C TYR A 836 13.77 14.19 -23.83
N ASP A 837 15.09 14.21 -23.63
CA ASP A 837 15.74 15.29 -22.92
C ASP A 837 16.17 16.39 -23.91
N PRO A 838 15.58 17.59 -23.86
CA PRO A 838 15.90 18.66 -24.80
C PRO A 838 17.29 19.27 -24.60
N GLN A 839 17.87 19.17 -23.40
CA GLN A 839 19.18 19.74 -23.09
C GLN A 839 20.31 18.76 -23.44
N LEU A 840 20.14 17.48 -23.11
CA LEU A 840 21.08 16.41 -23.43
C LEU A 840 20.93 15.92 -24.89
N LYS A 841 19.81 16.23 -25.54
CA LYS A 841 19.44 15.75 -26.88
C LYS A 841 19.44 14.23 -26.98
N LEU A 842 18.89 13.58 -25.96
CA LEU A 842 18.80 12.13 -25.85
C LEU A 842 17.35 11.68 -25.84
N VAL A 843 17.07 10.62 -26.59
CA VAL A 843 15.85 9.83 -26.36
C VAL A 843 16.16 8.81 -25.28
N ILE A 844 15.28 8.67 -24.31
CA ILE A 844 15.41 7.77 -23.17
C ILE A 844 14.28 6.75 -23.23
N LEU A 845 14.63 5.48 -23.04
CA LEU A 845 13.69 4.38 -22.93
C LEU A 845 13.88 3.70 -21.58
N ASN A 846 12.86 3.74 -20.75
CA ASN A 846 12.78 2.87 -19.58
C ASN A 846 12.15 1.52 -19.98
N ASN A 847 12.96 0.50 -20.22
CA ASN A 847 12.51 -0.86 -20.46
C ASN A 847 12.35 -1.60 -19.12
N SER A 848 11.20 -1.36 -18.49
CA SER A 848 10.76 -2.01 -17.26
C SER A 848 10.65 -3.53 -17.39
N SER A 849 10.35 -4.02 -18.60
CA SER A 849 10.14 -5.45 -18.88
C SER A 849 11.41 -6.28 -18.76
N ASP A 850 12.55 -5.70 -19.14
CA ASP A 850 13.89 -6.29 -19.13
C ASP A 850 14.83 -5.66 -18.09
N TYR A 851 14.32 -4.76 -17.25
CA TYR A 851 15.07 -4.06 -16.20
C TYR A 851 16.28 -3.27 -16.73
N ARG A 852 16.07 -2.51 -17.83
CA ARG A 852 17.11 -1.71 -18.47
C ARG A 852 16.64 -0.30 -18.76
N VAL A 853 17.57 0.64 -18.74
CA VAL A 853 17.39 1.97 -19.32
C VAL A 853 18.24 2.06 -20.57
N TRP A 854 17.67 2.51 -21.67
CA TRP A 854 18.36 2.74 -22.93
C TRP A 854 18.38 4.22 -23.26
N VAL A 855 19.45 4.67 -23.92
CA VAL A 855 19.58 6.02 -24.44
C VAL A 855 19.92 5.99 -25.93
N LEU A 856 19.44 6.99 -26.65
CA LEU A 856 19.64 7.11 -28.09
C LEU A 856 19.90 8.56 -28.46
N LYS A 857 20.98 8.79 -29.22
CA LYS A 857 21.19 10.03 -29.96
C LYS A 857 20.59 9.86 -31.36
N PHE A 858 19.42 10.44 -31.59
CA PHE A 858 18.72 10.31 -32.86
C PHE A 858 19.26 11.32 -33.88
N ASP A 859 19.53 10.84 -35.09
CA ASP A 859 19.95 11.64 -36.23
C ASP A 859 19.07 11.30 -37.44
N ARG A 860 18.31 12.28 -37.93
CA ARG A 860 17.31 12.06 -38.99
C ARG A 860 17.94 11.59 -40.30
N ASP A 861 19.08 12.15 -40.68
CA ASP A 861 19.69 11.90 -41.98
C ASP A 861 20.35 10.52 -42.01
N ALA A 862 20.93 10.11 -40.89
CA ALA A 862 21.51 8.77 -40.74
C ALA A 862 20.46 7.67 -40.46
N ALA A 863 19.19 8.01 -40.19
CA ALA A 863 18.16 7.04 -39.80
C ALA A 863 17.57 6.24 -40.97
N ARG A 864 17.93 6.57 -42.22
CA ARG A 864 17.54 5.87 -43.46
C ARG A 864 16.03 5.63 -43.56
N LEU A 865 15.27 6.70 -43.39
CA LEU A 865 13.80 6.64 -43.34
C LEU A 865 13.22 6.08 -44.65
N ALA A 866 12.45 5.00 -44.56
CA ALA A 866 11.75 4.39 -45.69
C ALA A 866 10.24 4.38 -45.43
N VAL A 867 9.43 4.79 -46.40
CA VAL A 867 7.96 4.90 -46.24
C VAL A 867 7.35 3.55 -45.85
N MET A 868 6.42 3.56 -44.90
CA MET A 868 5.58 2.40 -44.57
C MET A 868 4.35 2.41 -45.48
N GLU A 869 4.18 1.36 -46.28
CA GLU A 869 3.02 1.16 -47.15
C GLU A 869 1.75 0.70 -46.41
#